data_AF-A0A355DPU2-F1
#
_entry.id   AF-A0A355DPU2-F1
#
_cell.length_a   1.000
_cell.length_b   1.000
_cell.length_c   1.000
_cell.angle_alpha   90.00
_cell.angle_beta   90.00
_cell.angle_gamma   90.00
#
_symmetry.space_group_name_H-M   'P 1'
#
loop_
_entity.id
_entity.type
_entity.pdbx_description
1 polymer ?
#
loop_
_entity_poly.entity_id
_entity_poly.type
_entity_poly.pdbx_seq_one_letter_code
_entity_poly.pdbx_strand_id
1 'polypeptide(L)'
;MKRILAKKIAPRSIEYLVLNRDLKILEMSSGVKPFSDYPDEVIEGNDVCLGFPELIGIEDVLINILEGRRERFEVLGIARSPKPNSPQYIDLSVLADHSSEDSIPDRLIIVLEDVSEKMLLKQALVQKENETSLLLSKLASAKDYIDKVINSMADALLVTTESGQIKIVNQAAQYLFRCTEQELIEKPIPIILGDNFLWEANQKILLQQKLNDLEVICHTKTGEEITVAFSRAIIQIDQEEQGFVYIGRDITERKRYEAEITKLNAELAQRVEERTLELRQTIQRLETEIIERQQATAALRESELKFRTLAETVPAATFIYQDTKLRYVNPATAAITGYTPEELLSMDFLDLVHPDFQDLVKERSLALQQKEEIILRDEVKILTQKGEICWVDFAGEAIEFEGKSAILGTAFDITERKQAEEEVKAAKEQLEAVLDAVPGFVSWVGTGGKNKPKDPIFTTPHSPLPTPHSLRYLGVNRHLAATFNLSPEAFIGQKLGFIETNSQFAEFMRRFLNSSDQSTSQVIDIHINNSTSSYLIAAQKYQQGTAAVSVGIDITERRQAEEALRKSERKFRAIFDQTFQFMGLLQPDGTLIEANQTTLDFAGLVLDDVVDKPFWKAPWWGNSPEIKTCLKSAIAQAAKGEFVRYELDMLGADN
;
A
#
# COMPACT_ATOMS: atom_id res chain seq x y z
N MET A 1 18.15 -153.76 -23.09
CA MET A 1 17.90 -152.35 -23.42
C MET A 1 17.69 -151.43 -22.22
N LYS A 2 17.27 -151.89 -21.02
CA LYS A 2 17.21 -151.05 -19.79
C LYS A 2 18.56 -150.69 -19.12
N ARG A 3 19.71 -150.94 -19.76
CA ARG A 3 21.01 -151.00 -19.04
C ARG A 3 22.17 -150.21 -19.67
N ILE A 4 21.95 -149.49 -20.77
CA ILE A 4 23.03 -148.74 -21.46
C ILE A 4 22.87 -147.21 -21.33
N LEU A 5 21.65 -146.67 -21.17
CA LEU A 5 21.45 -145.23 -20.91
C LEU A 5 21.67 -144.81 -19.45
N ALA A 6 21.74 -145.76 -18.51
CA ALA A 6 21.77 -145.47 -17.08
C ALA A 6 23.18 -145.27 -16.47
N LYS A 7 24.24 -144.99 -17.25
CA LYS A 7 25.60 -144.96 -16.66
C LYS A 7 26.52 -143.78 -16.96
N LYS A 8 26.08 -142.68 -17.58
CA LYS A 8 26.95 -141.49 -17.73
C LYS A 8 26.23 -140.12 -17.82
N ILE A 9 25.31 -139.80 -16.91
CA ILE A 9 24.94 -138.39 -16.63
C ILE A 9 24.63 -138.26 -15.13
N ALA A 10 25.29 -137.34 -14.43
CA ALA A 10 25.02 -136.96 -13.04
C ALA A 10 24.65 -135.46 -12.98
N PRO A 11 24.05 -135.00 -11.87
CA PRO A 11 22.69 -134.47 -11.82
C PRO A 11 22.59 -133.09 -12.47
N ARG A 12 22.36 -133.05 -13.78
CA ARG A 12 21.63 -131.94 -14.39
C ARG A 12 20.20 -132.43 -14.56
N SER A 13 19.22 -131.57 -14.32
CA SER A 13 17.79 -131.79 -14.63
C SER A 13 17.60 -131.79 -16.15
N ILE A 14 18.37 -132.66 -16.81
CA ILE A 14 18.28 -133.00 -18.21
C ILE A 14 17.31 -134.15 -18.27
N GLU A 15 16.18 -133.88 -18.91
CA GLU A 15 15.15 -134.88 -19.15
C GLU A 15 15.12 -135.19 -20.64
N TYR A 16 14.64 -136.37 -21.02
CA TYR A 16 14.68 -136.81 -22.41
C TYR A 16 13.42 -137.57 -22.83
N LEU A 17 13.13 -137.50 -24.12
CA LEU A 17 12.07 -138.24 -24.81
C LEU A 17 12.71 -139.00 -25.97
N VAL A 18 12.32 -140.26 -26.16
CA VAL A 18 12.68 -141.04 -27.34
C VAL A 18 11.43 -141.22 -28.19
N LEU A 19 11.52 -140.91 -29.47
CA LEU A 19 10.42 -140.94 -30.42
C LEU A 19 10.69 -141.96 -31.53
N ASN A 20 9.65 -142.49 -32.14
CA ASN A 20 9.76 -143.25 -33.40
C ASN A 20 9.74 -142.31 -34.64
N ARG A 21 9.83 -142.88 -35.85
CA ARG A 21 9.72 -142.12 -37.11
C ARG A 21 8.43 -141.34 -37.28
N ASP A 22 7.33 -141.82 -36.72
CA ASP A 22 6.02 -141.14 -36.77
C ASP A 22 5.86 -140.09 -35.65
N LEU A 23 6.97 -139.70 -34.99
CA LEU A 23 7.04 -138.74 -33.88
C LEU A 23 6.21 -139.12 -32.63
N LYS A 24 5.86 -140.39 -32.50
CA LYS A 24 5.20 -140.93 -31.31
C LYS A 24 6.21 -141.25 -30.22
N ILE A 25 5.84 -140.96 -28.98
CA ILE A 25 6.71 -141.16 -27.82
C ILE A 25 6.85 -142.66 -27.53
N LEU A 26 8.09 -143.16 -27.58
CA LEU A 26 8.44 -144.54 -27.24
C LEU A 26 8.85 -144.68 -25.78
N GLU A 27 9.65 -143.73 -25.30
CA GLU A 27 10.22 -143.73 -23.95
C GLU A 27 10.36 -142.28 -23.49
N MET A 28 10.22 -142.04 -22.20
CA MET A 28 10.41 -140.72 -21.60
C MET A 28 11.06 -140.84 -20.23
N SER A 29 11.85 -139.86 -19.84
CA SER A 29 12.32 -139.77 -18.45
C SER A 29 11.22 -139.22 -17.54
N SER A 30 11.28 -139.60 -16.26
CA SER A 30 10.20 -139.34 -15.30
C SER A 30 9.92 -137.86 -15.04
N GLY A 31 10.89 -136.99 -15.30
CA GLY A 31 10.80 -135.55 -15.08
C GLY A 31 10.51 -134.73 -16.34
N VAL A 32 10.17 -135.33 -17.49
CA VAL A 32 9.86 -134.57 -18.73
C VAL A 32 8.57 -133.76 -18.61
N LYS A 33 7.55 -134.31 -17.94
CA LYS A 33 6.19 -133.73 -17.94
C LYS A 33 6.12 -132.26 -17.54
N PRO A 34 6.85 -131.77 -16.51
CA PRO A 34 6.89 -130.35 -16.15
C PRO A 34 7.44 -129.41 -17.25
N PHE A 35 8.22 -129.93 -18.20
CA PHE A 35 8.78 -129.15 -19.31
C PHE A 35 7.82 -129.03 -20.52
N SER A 36 6.75 -129.83 -20.54
CA SER A 36 5.69 -129.80 -21.54
C SER A 36 4.70 -128.67 -21.28
N ASP A 37 4.09 -128.14 -22.34
CA ASP A 37 2.99 -127.18 -22.21
C ASP A 37 1.68 -127.88 -21.79
N TYR A 38 1.53 -129.15 -22.19
CA TYR A 38 0.42 -130.03 -21.79
C TYR A 38 0.98 -131.31 -21.16
N PRO A 39 1.26 -131.33 -19.83
CA PRO A 39 1.88 -132.46 -19.14
C PRO A 39 1.08 -133.77 -19.21
N ASP A 40 -0.24 -133.66 -19.34
CA ASP A 40 -1.17 -134.80 -19.41
C ASP A 40 -1.11 -135.51 -20.78
N GLU A 41 -0.70 -134.81 -21.84
CA GLU A 41 -0.60 -135.39 -23.20
C GLU A 41 0.73 -136.12 -23.45
N VAL A 42 1.72 -135.93 -22.56
CA VAL A 42 3.03 -136.61 -22.63
C VAL A 42 2.90 -138.02 -22.06
N ILE A 43 2.41 -138.92 -22.90
CA ILE A 43 2.20 -140.35 -22.60
C ILE A 43 2.84 -141.19 -23.72
N GLU A 44 3.41 -142.35 -23.39
CA GLU A 44 3.95 -143.29 -24.39
C GLU A 44 2.85 -143.68 -25.41
N GLY A 45 3.19 -143.62 -26.68
CA GLY A 45 2.30 -143.87 -27.82
C GLY A 45 1.61 -142.64 -28.40
N ASN A 46 1.55 -141.52 -27.67
CA ASN A 46 1.02 -140.25 -28.16
C ASN A 46 2.04 -139.50 -29.03
N ASP A 47 1.55 -138.60 -29.88
CA ASP A 47 2.37 -137.69 -30.67
C ASP A 47 3.06 -136.66 -29.76
N VAL A 48 4.39 -136.50 -29.89
CA VAL A 48 5.17 -135.58 -29.07
C VAL A 48 4.73 -134.12 -29.22
N CYS A 49 4.18 -133.76 -30.38
CA CYS A 49 3.79 -132.39 -30.70
C CYS A 49 2.63 -131.89 -29.82
N LEU A 50 1.85 -132.82 -29.23
CA LEU A 50 0.78 -132.48 -28.30
C LEU A 50 1.33 -131.93 -26.98
N GLY A 51 2.48 -132.39 -26.51
CA GLY A 51 3.14 -131.86 -25.32
C GLY A 51 4.12 -130.72 -25.60
N PHE A 52 4.81 -130.80 -26.75
CA PHE A 52 5.85 -129.85 -27.15
C PHE A 52 5.47 -129.20 -28.49
N PRO A 53 4.62 -128.15 -28.46
CA PRO A 53 4.15 -127.49 -29.67
C PRO A 53 5.27 -126.82 -30.49
N GLU A 54 6.47 -126.60 -29.93
CA GLU A 54 7.65 -126.10 -30.65
C GLU A 54 8.12 -127.02 -31.77
N LEU A 55 7.72 -128.30 -31.72
CA LEU A 55 8.07 -129.29 -32.72
C LEU A 55 7.13 -129.26 -33.93
N ILE A 56 6.00 -128.56 -33.83
CA ILE A 56 5.04 -128.37 -34.92
C ILE A 56 5.65 -127.46 -35.98
N GLY A 57 5.62 -127.90 -37.24
CA GLY A 57 6.14 -127.17 -38.39
C GLY A 57 7.65 -127.34 -38.65
N ILE A 58 8.35 -128.12 -37.81
CA ILE A 58 9.76 -128.49 -38.02
C ILE A 58 9.93 -129.99 -38.28
N GLU A 59 8.88 -130.69 -38.67
CA GLU A 59 8.87 -132.14 -38.89
C GLU A 59 9.89 -132.56 -39.96
N ASP A 60 10.03 -131.78 -41.03
CA ASP A 60 11.05 -132.00 -42.06
C ASP A 60 12.47 -131.93 -41.49
N VAL A 61 12.71 -131.05 -40.51
CA VAL A 61 14.00 -130.95 -39.82
C VAL A 61 14.26 -132.21 -38.99
N LEU A 62 13.24 -132.72 -38.30
CA LEU A 62 13.32 -133.94 -37.50
C LEU A 62 13.58 -135.18 -38.38
N ILE A 63 12.91 -135.27 -39.53
CA ILE A 63 13.15 -136.33 -40.54
C ILE A 63 14.59 -136.25 -41.07
N ASN A 64 15.09 -135.06 -41.39
CA ASN A 64 16.48 -134.92 -41.84
C ASN A 64 17.51 -135.34 -40.77
N ILE A 65 17.19 -135.19 -39.48
CA ILE A 65 18.03 -135.70 -38.39
C ILE A 65 18.00 -137.24 -38.36
N LEU A 66 16.82 -137.85 -38.52
CA LEU A 66 16.67 -139.32 -38.63
C LEU A 66 17.42 -139.91 -39.84
N GLU A 67 17.39 -139.23 -40.98
CA GLU A 67 18.12 -139.68 -42.18
C GLU A 67 19.64 -139.44 -42.09
N GLY A 68 20.14 -138.87 -40.99
CA GLY A 68 21.55 -138.55 -40.78
C GLY A 68 22.06 -137.38 -41.62
N ARG A 69 21.16 -136.62 -42.28
CA ARG A 69 21.52 -135.42 -43.05
C ARG A 69 21.81 -134.21 -42.17
N ARG A 70 21.34 -134.22 -40.92
CA ARG A 70 21.58 -133.17 -39.92
C ARG A 70 21.93 -133.81 -38.57
N GLU A 71 22.95 -133.30 -37.89
CA GLU A 71 23.40 -133.88 -36.61
C GLU A 71 22.44 -133.61 -35.45
N ARG A 72 21.97 -132.37 -35.30
CA ARG A 72 21.10 -131.93 -34.19
C ARG A 72 20.29 -130.68 -34.51
N PHE A 73 19.26 -130.41 -33.72
CA PHE A 73 18.48 -129.17 -33.73
C PHE A 73 18.30 -128.67 -32.30
N GLU A 74 18.45 -127.36 -32.07
CA GLU A 74 18.36 -126.77 -30.72
C GLU A 74 17.45 -125.53 -30.74
N VAL A 75 16.59 -125.39 -29.74
CA VAL A 75 15.79 -124.20 -29.45
C VAL A 75 16.13 -123.77 -28.03
N LEU A 76 16.70 -122.57 -27.88
CA LEU A 76 17.21 -122.08 -26.60
C LEU A 76 16.25 -121.08 -25.95
N GLY A 77 16.11 -121.16 -24.63
CA GLY A 77 15.40 -120.18 -23.82
C GLY A 77 13.89 -120.21 -24.00
N ILE A 78 13.30 -121.37 -24.26
CA ILE A 78 11.85 -121.53 -24.34
C ILE A 78 11.27 -121.20 -22.97
N ALA A 79 10.45 -120.14 -22.90
CA ALA A 79 9.79 -119.75 -21.67
C ALA A 79 8.52 -120.58 -21.46
N ARG A 80 8.41 -121.20 -20.28
CA ARG A 80 7.22 -121.85 -19.75
C ARG A 80 6.82 -121.17 -18.45
N SER A 81 5.54 -121.18 -18.15
CA SER A 81 5.02 -120.63 -16.90
C SER A 81 4.07 -121.62 -16.25
N PRO A 82 4.60 -122.73 -15.68
CA PRO A 82 3.77 -123.73 -15.02
C PRO A 82 3.08 -123.18 -13.77
N LYS A 83 3.58 -122.07 -13.21
CA LYS A 83 2.92 -121.29 -12.14
C LYS A 83 3.09 -119.78 -12.41
N PRO A 84 2.11 -118.94 -12.06
CA PRO A 84 2.28 -117.49 -12.11
C PRO A 84 3.48 -117.08 -11.22
N ASN A 85 4.36 -116.22 -11.76
CA ASN A 85 5.59 -115.71 -11.13
C ASN A 85 6.79 -116.66 -10.98
N SER A 86 6.81 -117.81 -11.65
CA SER A 86 8.03 -118.61 -11.76
C SER A 86 8.26 -119.06 -13.21
N PRO A 87 8.75 -118.16 -14.08
CA PRO A 87 9.05 -118.53 -15.46
C PRO A 87 10.16 -119.58 -15.45
N GLN A 88 9.87 -120.72 -16.06
CA GLN A 88 10.82 -121.79 -16.29
C GLN A 88 11.35 -121.64 -17.71
N TYR A 89 12.66 -121.50 -17.88
CA TYR A 89 13.29 -121.43 -19.20
C TYR A 89 13.93 -122.76 -19.52
N ILE A 90 13.71 -123.25 -20.74
CA ILE A 90 14.11 -124.58 -21.15
C ILE A 90 14.85 -124.50 -22.48
N ASP A 91 15.97 -125.20 -22.57
CA ASP A 91 16.66 -125.47 -23.83
C ASP A 91 16.24 -126.85 -24.33
N LEU A 92 15.71 -126.92 -25.56
CA LEU A 92 15.28 -128.16 -26.21
C LEU A 92 16.27 -128.53 -27.30
N SER A 93 16.79 -129.75 -27.28
CA SER A 93 17.75 -130.26 -28.26
C SER A 93 17.29 -131.61 -28.83
N VAL A 94 17.26 -131.78 -30.14
CA VAL A 94 16.84 -133.01 -30.83
C VAL A 94 18.03 -133.66 -31.53
N LEU A 95 18.20 -134.97 -31.34
CA LEU A 95 19.31 -135.82 -31.78
C LEU A 95 18.77 -137.15 -32.36
N ALA A 96 19.52 -137.85 -33.22
CA ALA A 96 19.17 -139.21 -33.66
C ALA A 96 19.75 -140.29 -32.71
N ASP A 97 18.99 -141.36 -32.45
CA ASP A 97 19.45 -142.52 -31.65
C ASP A 97 20.17 -143.56 -32.52
N HIS A 98 21.49 -143.48 -32.55
CA HIS A 98 22.34 -144.46 -33.24
C HIS A 98 22.64 -145.66 -32.34
N SER A 99 21.67 -146.55 -32.16
CA SER A 99 21.83 -147.74 -31.30
C SER A 99 22.56 -148.91 -31.98
N SER A 100 22.92 -148.83 -33.27
CA SER A 100 23.83 -149.77 -33.97
C SER A 100 24.57 -149.05 -35.12
N GLU A 101 25.90 -149.18 -35.23
CA GLU A 101 26.74 -148.38 -36.15
C GLU A 101 26.46 -148.56 -37.66
N ASP A 102 25.77 -149.63 -38.08
CA ASP A 102 25.52 -149.95 -39.50
C ASP A 102 24.04 -150.02 -39.89
N SER A 103 23.12 -149.49 -39.07
CA SER A 103 21.69 -149.40 -39.41
C SER A 103 21.18 -147.97 -39.32
N ILE A 104 20.38 -147.56 -40.31
CA ILE A 104 19.70 -146.25 -40.34
C ILE A 104 18.93 -146.10 -39.01
N PRO A 105 19.20 -145.04 -38.21
CA PRO A 105 18.54 -144.85 -36.93
C PRO A 105 17.04 -144.70 -37.16
N ASP A 106 16.26 -145.38 -36.33
CA ASP A 106 14.79 -145.42 -36.46
C ASP A 106 14.10 -144.60 -35.36
N ARG A 107 14.88 -143.85 -34.57
CA ARG A 107 14.42 -143.15 -33.37
C ARG A 107 15.12 -141.79 -33.18
N LEU A 108 14.37 -140.81 -32.67
CA LEU A 108 14.88 -139.49 -32.26
C LEU A 108 14.94 -139.41 -30.74
N ILE A 109 15.91 -138.67 -30.21
CA ILE A 109 16.05 -138.33 -28.80
C ILE A 109 15.90 -136.81 -28.68
N ILE A 110 14.92 -136.36 -27.92
CA ILE A 110 14.78 -134.96 -27.49
C ILE A 110 15.34 -134.86 -26.08
N VAL A 111 16.17 -133.86 -25.85
CA VAL A 111 16.85 -133.54 -24.60
C VAL A 111 16.37 -132.16 -24.16
N LEU A 112 15.92 -132.03 -22.92
CA LEU A 112 15.39 -130.80 -22.33
C LEU A 112 16.25 -130.41 -21.14
N GLU A 113 16.81 -129.20 -21.13
CA GLU A 113 17.62 -128.66 -20.03
C GLU A 113 16.96 -127.42 -19.42
N ASP A 114 16.79 -127.40 -18.09
CA ASP A 114 16.32 -126.20 -17.38
C ASP A 114 17.45 -125.14 -17.28
N VAL A 115 17.23 -123.97 -17.87
CA VAL A 115 18.16 -122.82 -17.91
C VAL A 115 17.60 -121.57 -17.21
N SER A 116 16.61 -121.73 -16.34
CA SER A 116 15.89 -120.62 -15.69
C SER A 116 16.81 -119.65 -14.93
N GLU A 117 17.70 -120.17 -14.09
CA GLU A 117 18.62 -119.35 -13.27
C GLU A 117 19.54 -118.50 -14.15
N LYS A 118 20.08 -119.11 -15.22
CA LYS A 118 20.98 -118.44 -16.16
C LYS A 118 20.28 -117.29 -16.89
N MET A 119 19.04 -117.51 -17.34
CA MET A 119 18.28 -116.48 -18.05
C MET A 119 17.85 -115.32 -17.14
N LEU A 120 17.41 -115.62 -15.92
CA LEU A 120 17.04 -114.58 -14.95
C LEU A 120 18.24 -113.71 -14.57
N LEU A 121 19.42 -114.32 -14.31
CA LEU A 121 20.64 -113.56 -14.02
C LEU A 121 21.06 -112.67 -15.20
N LYS A 122 20.98 -113.19 -16.43
CA LYS A 122 21.32 -112.43 -17.64
C LYS A 122 20.39 -111.22 -17.81
N GLN A 123 19.08 -111.37 -17.57
CA GLN A 123 18.13 -110.27 -17.63
C GLN A 123 18.42 -109.20 -16.55
N ALA A 124 18.68 -109.62 -15.31
CA ALA A 124 18.98 -108.70 -14.21
C ALA A 124 20.25 -107.87 -14.46
N LEU A 125 21.29 -108.47 -15.05
CA LEU A 125 22.54 -107.78 -15.36
C LEU A 125 22.35 -106.71 -16.45
N VAL A 126 21.64 -107.04 -17.53
CA VAL A 126 21.32 -106.09 -18.61
C VAL A 126 20.47 -104.92 -18.08
N GLN A 127 19.52 -105.20 -17.20
CA GLN A 127 18.72 -104.14 -16.58
C GLN A 127 19.59 -103.19 -15.76
N LYS A 128 20.46 -103.72 -14.89
CA LYS A 128 21.33 -102.89 -14.04
C LYS A 128 22.34 -102.08 -14.85
N GLU A 129 22.86 -102.64 -15.95
CA GLU A 129 23.73 -101.93 -16.88
C GLU A 129 23.00 -100.74 -17.53
N ASN A 130 21.78 -100.96 -18.03
CA ASN A 130 20.95 -99.92 -18.63
C ASN A 130 20.60 -98.81 -17.63
N GLU A 131 20.21 -99.17 -16.40
CA GLU A 131 19.93 -98.21 -15.32
C GLU A 131 21.16 -97.36 -14.98
N THR A 132 22.34 -97.99 -14.86
CA THR A 132 23.59 -97.30 -14.55
C THR A 132 23.99 -96.35 -15.67
N SER A 133 23.90 -96.78 -16.92
CA SER A 133 24.19 -95.96 -18.10
C SER A 133 23.28 -94.73 -18.19
N LEU A 134 21.98 -94.91 -17.92
CA LEU A 134 21.02 -93.81 -17.88
C LEU A 134 21.34 -92.80 -16.77
N LEU A 135 21.72 -93.26 -15.57
CA LEU A 135 22.10 -92.39 -14.45
C LEU A 135 23.37 -91.59 -14.77
N LEU A 136 24.40 -92.24 -15.33
CA LEU A 136 25.63 -91.57 -15.75
C LEU A 136 25.37 -90.48 -16.81
N SER A 137 24.51 -90.79 -17.79
CA SER A 137 24.11 -89.81 -18.82
C SER A 137 23.37 -88.60 -18.24
N LYS A 138 22.44 -88.82 -17.30
CA LYS A 138 21.73 -87.73 -16.59
C LYS A 138 22.67 -86.87 -15.76
N LEU A 139 23.61 -87.49 -15.06
CA LEU A 139 24.60 -86.77 -14.23
C LEU A 139 25.54 -85.94 -15.11
N ALA A 140 26.03 -86.49 -16.22
CA ALA A 140 26.85 -85.76 -17.17
C ALA A 140 26.11 -84.55 -17.77
N SER A 141 24.82 -84.73 -18.13
CA SER A 141 24.00 -83.64 -18.67
C SER A 141 23.72 -82.54 -17.65
N ALA A 142 23.45 -82.91 -16.38
CA ALA A 142 23.25 -81.95 -15.30
C ALA A 142 24.54 -81.16 -15.00
N LYS A 143 25.70 -81.83 -15.02
CA LYS A 143 27.01 -81.19 -14.86
C LYS A 143 27.27 -80.18 -15.98
N ASP A 144 27.11 -80.59 -17.25
CA ASP A 144 27.31 -79.70 -18.40
C ASP A 144 26.38 -78.47 -18.35
N TYR A 145 25.13 -78.65 -17.90
CA TYR A 145 24.22 -77.54 -17.68
C TYR A 145 24.73 -76.54 -16.63
N ILE A 146 25.19 -77.03 -15.47
CA ILE A 146 25.72 -76.17 -14.39
C ILE A 146 27.00 -75.46 -14.85
N ASP A 147 27.92 -76.16 -15.51
CA ASP A 147 29.16 -75.58 -16.02
C ASP A 147 28.88 -74.47 -17.04
N LYS A 148 27.88 -74.64 -17.91
CA LYS A 148 27.42 -73.60 -18.84
C LYS A 148 26.85 -72.40 -18.12
N VAL A 149 26.01 -72.60 -17.09
CA VAL A 149 25.47 -71.50 -16.29
C VAL A 149 26.61 -70.71 -15.64
N ILE A 150 27.52 -71.37 -14.91
CA ILE A 150 28.64 -70.73 -14.21
C ILE A 150 29.53 -69.94 -15.17
N ASN A 151 29.87 -70.51 -16.32
CA ASN A 151 30.73 -69.84 -17.31
C ASN A 151 30.03 -68.70 -18.05
N SER A 152 28.70 -68.76 -18.20
CA SER A 152 27.91 -67.68 -18.82
C SER A 152 27.56 -66.53 -17.86
N MET A 153 27.77 -66.69 -16.55
CA MET A 153 27.54 -65.62 -15.57
C MET A 153 28.50 -64.46 -15.82
N ALA A 154 27.94 -63.25 -15.92
CA ALA A 154 28.70 -62.02 -16.12
C ALA A 154 29.43 -61.54 -14.86
N ASP A 155 28.95 -61.92 -13.67
CA ASP A 155 29.59 -61.61 -12.40
C ASP A 155 30.71 -62.62 -12.10
N ALA A 156 31.78 -62.15 -11.47
CA ALA A 156 32.90 -62.99 -11.05
C ALA A 156 32.45 -63.95 -9.95
N LEU A 157 32.59 -65.25 -10.18
CA LEU A 157 32.25 -66.29 -9.21
C LEU A 157 33.54 -67.01 -8.77
N LEU A 158 33.74 -67.09 -7.45
CA LEU A 158 34.83 -67.83 -6.82
C LEU A 158 34.22 -68.77 -5.76
N VAL A 159 34.69 -70.01 -5.69
CA VAL A 159 34.35 -70.94 -4.62
C VAL A 159 35.61 -71.26 -3.83
N THR A 160 35.57 -71.15 -2.51
CA THR A 160 36.68 -71.52 -1.64
C THR A 160 36.32 -72.61 -0.64
N THR A 161 37.34 -73.29 -0.12
CA THR A 161 37.25 -74.12 1.09
C THR A 161 37.00 -73.28 2.34
N GLU A 162 36.74 -73.94 3.47
CA GLU A 162 36.70 -73.32 4.80
C GLU A 162 38.02 -72.60 5.15
N SER A 163 39.16 -73.16 4.71
CA SER A 163 40.49 -72.58 4.87
C SER A 163 40.77 -71.38 3.93
N GLY A 164 39.84 -71.05 3.03
CA GLY A 164 39.96 -69.91 2.12
C GLY A 164 40.78 -70.17 0.86
N GLN A 165 41.02 -71.44 0.49
CA GLN A 165 41.67 -71.81 -0.76
C GLN A 165 40.66 -71.88 -1.90
N ILE A 166 40.97 -71.28 -3.05
CA ILE A 166 40.08 -71.23 -4.21
C ILE A 166 40.02 -72.59 -4.91
N LYS A 167 38.81 -73.16 -5.03
CA LYS A 167 38.55 -74.43 -5.72
C LYS A 167 37.92 -74.27 -7.11
N ILE A 168 37.11 -73.23 -7.32
CA ILE A 168 36.43 -72.99 -8.59
C ILE A 168 36.45 -71.50 -8.89
N VAL A 169 36.72 -71.14 -10.14
CA VAL A 169 36.57 -69.77 -10.66
C VAL A 169 35.83 -69.81 -11.99
N ASN A 170 34.95 -68.84 -12.25
CA ASN A 170 34.32 -68.72 -13.56
C ASN A 170 35.12 -67.82 -14.51
N GLN A 171 34.70 -67.77 -15.78
CA GLN A 171 35.35 -66.96 -16.80
C GLN A 171 35.31 -65.45 -16.50
N ALA A 172 34.21 -64.96 -15.91
CA ALA A 172 34.11 -63.54 -15.50
C ALA A 172 35.12 -63.16 -14.42
N ALA A 173 35.41 -64.06 -13.46
CA ALA A 173 36.45 -63.83 -12.45
C ALA A 173 37.85 -63.74 -13.07
N GLN A 174 38.14 -64.59 -14.06
CA GLN A 174 39.41 -64.55 -14.79
C GLN A 174 39.59 -63.22 -15.54
N TYR A 175 38.53 -62.72 -16.19
CA TYR A 175 38.55 -61.42 -16.85
C TYR A 175 38.67 -60.24 -15.88
N LEU A 176 37.89 -60.25 -14.79
CA LEU A 176 37.87 -59.17 -13.81
C LEU A 176 39.24 -58.98 -13.14
N PHE A 177 39.88 -60.08 -12.71
CA PHE A 177 41.18 -60.01 -12.02
C PHE A 177 42.39 -60.08 -12.96
N ARG A 178 42.17 -60.32 -14.26
CA ARG A 178 43.21 -60.54 -15.28
C ARG A 178 44.18 -61.67 -14.91
N CYS A 179 43.65 -62.73 -14.29
CA CYS A 179 44.38 -63.93 -13.88
C CYS A 179 43.85 -65.14 -14.64
N THR A 180 44.71 -66.13 -14.89
CA THR A 180 44.26 -67.41 -15.44
C THR A 180 43.71 -68.31 -14.33
N GLU A 181 42.82 -69.24 -14.66
CA GLU A 181 42.30 -70.23 -13.69
C GLU A 181 43.41 -70.96 -12.93
N GLN A 182 44.46 -71.42 -13.63
CA GLN A 182 45.60 -72.14 -13.02
C GLN A 182 46.37 -71.30 -11.99
N GLU A 183 46.35 -69.97 -12.13
CA GLU A 183 46.99 -69.06 -11.20
C GLU A 183 46.15 -68.79 -9.95
N LEU A 184 44.85 -69.08 -9.99
CA LEU A 184 43.90 -68.83 -8.91
C LEU A 184 43.55 -70.11 -8.14
N ILE A 185 43.41 -71.24 -8.83
CA ILE A 185 43.07 -72.52 -8.21
C ILE A 185 44.14 -72.91 -7.18
N GLU A 186 43.69 -73.42 -6.03
CA GLU A 186 44.46 -73.79 -4.84
C GLU A 186 45.24 -72.64 -4.16
N LYS A 187 45.09 -71.39 -4.65
CA LYS A 187 45.66 -70.21 -3.99
C LYS A 187 44.72 -69.67 -2.92
N PRO A 188 45.26 -69.00 -1.88
CA PRO A 188 44.44 -68.39 -0.85
C PRO A 188 43.77 -67.11 -1.39
N ILE A 189 42.51 -66.88 -1.01
CA ILE A 189 41.71 -65.75 -1.50
C ILE A 189 42.31 -64.34 -1.31
N PRO A 190 43.16 -64.04 -0.30
CA PRO A 190 43.78 -62.72 -0.13
C PRO A 190 44.68 -62.28 -1.30
N ILE A 191 45.11 -63.21 -2.16
CA ILE A 191 45.88 -62.86 -3.36
C ILE A 191 45.11 -61.92 -4.31
N ILE A 192 43.77 -61.96 -4.26
CA ILE A 192 42.88 -61.07 -5.02
C ILE A 192 42.32 -59.96 -4.13
N LEU A 193 41.90 -60.29 -2.91
CA LEU A 193 41.09 -59.43 -2.05
C LEU A 193 41.89 -58.62 -1.01
N GLY A 194 43.20 -58.87 -0.89
CA GLY A 194 44.07 -58.27 0.13
C GLY A 194 43.81 -58.82 1.54
N ASP A 195 44.79 -58.67 2.43
CA ASP A 195 44.71 -59.18 3.82
C ASP A 195 43.62 -58.50 4.66
N ASN A 196 43.27 -57.25 4.35
CA ASN A 196 42.24 -56.49 5.06
C ASN A 196 40.82 -57.06 4.91
N PHE A 197 40.54 -57.76 3.80
CA PHE A 197 39.22 -58.32 3.53
C PHE A 197 38.83 -59.43 4.51
N LEU A 198 39.79 -60.28 4.92
CA LEU A 198 39.52 -61.39 5.82
C LEU A 198 39.15 -60.93 7.24
N TRP A 199 39.72 -59.82 7.71
CA TRP A 199 39.46 -59.31 9.05
C TRP A 199 38.04 -58.72 9.20
N GLU A 200 37.63 -57.86 8.26
CA GLU A 200 36.29 -57.25 8.30
C GLU A 200 35.17 -58.25 7.99
N ALA A 201 35.41 -59.18 7.06
CA ALA A 201 34.47 -60.25 6.76
C ALA A 201 34.31 -61.19 7.97
N ASN A 202 35.40 -61.62 8.62
CA ASN A 202 35.33 -62.54 9.77
C ASN A 202 34.71 -61.90 11.02
N GLN A 203 34.85 -60.58 11.25
CA GLN A 203 34.17 -59.91 12.37
C GLN A 203 32.65 -59.77 12.16
N LYS A 204 32.16 -59.51 10.94
CA LYS A 204 30.71 -59.41 10.65
C LYS A 204 30.00 -60.76 10.55
N ILE A 205 30.73 -61.85 10.26
CA ILE A 205 30.20 -63.22 10.12
C ILE A 205 29.69 -63.81 11.44
N LEU A 206 30.12 -63.30 12.59
CA LEU A 206 29.65 -63.80 13.89
C LEU A 206 28.13 -63.60 14.14
N LEU A 207 27.43 -62.83 13.27
CA LEU A 207 26.04 -62.43 13.47
C LEU A 207 25.07 -62.74 12.31
N GLN A 208 25.52 -63.05 11.09
CA GLN A 208 24.61 -63.34 9.95
C GLN A 208 25.16 -64.38 8.95
N GLN A 209 24.27 -65.23 8.44
CA GLN A 209 24.57 -66.32 7.48
C GLN A 209 24.84 -65.87 6.03
N LYS A 210 24.68 -64.57 5.69
CA LYS A 210 24.87 -64.06 4.33
C LYS A 210 25.41 -62.62 4.37
N LEU A 211 26.53 -62.37 3.68
CA LEU A 211 27.03 -61.02 3.44
C LEU A 211 26.69 -60.62 2.00
N ASN A 212 26.03 -59.49 1.82
CA ASN A 212 25.76 -58.94 0.49
C ASN A 212 26.43 -57.57 0.35
N ASP A 213 26.80 -57.23 -0.89
CA ASP A 213 27.23 -55.88 -1.31
C ASP A 213 28.40 -55.28 -0.51
N LEU A 214 29.37 -56.12 -0.10
CA LEU A 214 30.59 -55.62 0.52
C LEU A 214 31.51 -55.02 -0.56
N GLU A 215 31.71 -53.71 -0.52
CA GLU A 215 32.57 -52.99 -1.47
C GLU A 215 34.03 -53.11 -1.07
N VAL A 216 34.86 -53.67 -1.96
CA VAL A 216 36.26 -53.98 -1.68
C VAL A 216 37.12 -53.50 -2.84
N ILE A 217 38.24 -52.87 -2.51
CA ILE A 217 39.27 -52.52 -3.49
C ILE A 217 40.13 -53.76 -3.70
N CYS A 218 40.09 -54.30 -4.91
CA CYS A 218 40.89 -55.45 -5.32
C CYS A 218 41.97 -54.98 -6.30
N HIS A 219 43.04 -55.76 -6.39
CA HIS A 219 44.10 -55.52 -7.36
C HIS A 219 44.07 -56.59 -8.44
N THR A 220 44.10 -56.15 -9.70
CA THR A 220 44.34 -57.05 -10.83
C THR A 220 45.78 -57.58 -10.81
N LYS A 221 46.08 -58.62 -11.59
CA LYS A 221 47.45 -59.11 -11.81
C LYS A 221 48.44 -58.03 -12.23
N THR A 222 47.96 -57.00 -12.94
CA THR A 222 48.77 -55.87 -13.41
C THR A 222 48.95 -54.76 -12.37
N GLY A 223 48.37 -54.90 -11.17
CA GLY A 223 48.40 -53.92 -10.09
C GLY A 223 47.34 -52.81 -10.19
N GLU A 224 46.44 -52.86 -11.17
CA GLU A 224 45.33 -51.91 -11.33
C GLU A 224 44.30 -52.11 -10.21
N GLU A 225 43.89 -51.02 -9.57
CA GLU A 225 42.83 -51.02 -8.55
C GLU A 225 41.44 -51.05 -9.19
N ILE A 226 40.65 -52.04 -8.80
CA ILE A 226 39.26 -52.20 -9.19
C ILE A 226 38.39 -52.28 -7.93
N THR A 227 37.24 -51.62 -7.94
CA THR A 227 36.28 -51.71 -6.83
C THR A 227 35.22 -52.74 -7.16
N VAL A 228 35.13 -53.78 -6.35
CA VAL A 228 34.23 -54.91 -6.58
C VAL A 228 33.27 -55.03 -5.39
N ALA A 229 31.98 -55.15 -5.68
CA ALA A 229 30.95 -55.47 -4.70
C ALA A 229 30.85 -56.99 -4.56
N PHE A 230 31.21 -57.53 -3.39
CA PHE A 230 31.14 -58.95 -3.09
C PHE A 230 29.92 -59.33 -2.28
N SER A 231 29.27 -60.40 -2.73
CA SER A 231 28.32 -61.17 -1.93
C SER A 231 28.91 -62.53 -1.61
N ARG A 232 28.80 -62.97 -0.36
CA ARG A 232 29.32 -64.24 0.16
C ARG A 232 28.18 -65.10 0.69
N ALA A 233 28.16 -66.36 0.29
CA ALA A 233 27.26 -67.39 0.80
C ALA A 233 28.03 -68.63 1.25
N ILE A 234 27.52 -69.33 2.25
CA ILE A 234 28.08 -70.61 2.74
C ILE A 234 27.47 -71.75 1.92
N ILE A 235 28.31 -72.68 1.46
CA ILE A 235 27.88 -73.90 0.76
C ILE A 235 28.52 -75.15 1.36
N GLN A 236 27.89 -76.30 1.15
CA GLN A 236 28.46 -77.60 1.47
C GLN A 236 29.12 -78.16 0.19
N ILE A 237 30.43 -78.40 0.22
CA ILE A 237 31.19 -78.91 -0.94
C ILE A 237 31.15 -80.44 -0.97
N ASP A 238 31.38 -81.07 0.18
CA ASP A 238 31.32 -82.53 0.39
C ASP A 238 30.62 -82.87 1.71
N GLN A 239 30.35 -84.15 1.99
CA GLN A 239 29.62 -84.59 3.20
C GLN A 239 30.24 -84.11 4.53
N GLU A 240 31.51 -83.68 4.53
CA GLU A 240 32.23 -83.18 5.71
C GLU A 240 32.91 -81.80 5.52
N GLU A 241 32.90 -81.18 4.32
CA GLU A 241 33.63 -79.92 4.06
C GLU A 241 32.69 -78.76 3.69
N GLN A 242 32.74 -77.70 4.49
CA GLN A 242 32.08 -76.43 4.19
C GLN A 242 32.98 -75.52 3.34
N GLY A 243 32.35 -74.72 2.50
CA GLY A 243 33.03 -73.73 1.67
C GLY A 243 32.23 -72.45 1.51
N PHE A 244 32.80 -71.50 0.78
CA PHE A 244 32.20 -70.20 0.56
C PHE A 244 32.13 -69.89 -0.93
N VAL A 245 30.97 -69.40 -1.38
CA VAL A 245 30.80 -68.84 -2.72
C VAL A 245 30.87 -67.33 -2.62
N TYR A 246 31.72 -66.72 -3.44
CA TYR A 246 31.86 -65.28 -3.60
C TYR A 246 31.35 -64.90 -4.99
N ILE A 247 30.45 -63.93 -5.04
CA ILE A 247 29.96 -63.32 -6.27
C ILE A 247 30.42 -61.86 -6.24
N GLY A 248 31.32 -61.49 -7.14
CA GLY A 248 31.90 -60.18 -7.27
C GLY A 248 31.37 -59.46 -8.51
N ARG A 249 30.87 -58.24 -8.35
CA ARG A 249 30.47 -57.37 -9.45
C ARG A 249 31.34 -56.12 -9.50
N ASP A 250 31.90 -55.82 -10.66
CA ASP A 250 32.68 -54.59 -10.86
C ASP A 250 31.76 -53.37 -10.72
N ILE A 251 32.10 -52.49 -9.77
CA ILE A 251 31.42 -51.23 -9.51
C ILE A 251 32.37 -50.03 -9.62
N THR A 252 33.55 -50.22 -10.22
CA THR A 252 34.60 -49.20 -10.33
C THR A 252 34.08 -47.95 -11.03
N GLU A 253 33.44 -48.08 -12.19
CA GLU A 253 32.87 -46.95 -12.93
C GLU A 253 31.77 -46.25 -12.11
N ARG A 254 30.90 -47.03 -11.47
CA ARG A 254 29.84 -46.49 -10.61
C ARG A 254 30.43 -45.65 -9.48
N LYS A 255 31.50 -46.12 -8.83
CA LYS A 255 32.18 -45.39 -7.75
C LYS A 255 32.88 -44.13 -8.23
N ARG A 256 33.48 -44.17 -9.42
CA ARG A 256 34.05 -42.96 -10.06
C ARG A 256 32.98 -41.90 -10.30
N TYR A 257 31.82 -42.28 -10.85
CA TYR A 257 30.71 -41.35 -11.04
C TYR A 257 30.13 -40.83 -9.72
N GLU A 258 29.97 -41.68 -8.70
CA GLU A 258 29.53 -41.25 -7.36
C GLU A 258 30.50 -40.23 -6.75
N ALA A 259 31.81 -40.44 -6.89
CA ALA A 259 32.84 -39.50 -6.42
C ALA A 259 32.84 -38.18 -7.23
N GLU A 260 32.64 -38.25 -8.54
CA GLU A 260 32.56 -37.06 -9.40
C GLU A 260 31.32 -36.22 -9.08
N ILE A 261 30.16 -36.86 -8.90
CA ILE A 261 28.90 -36.19 -8.52
C ILE A 261 29.02 -35.55 -7.14
N THR A 262 29.60 -36.25 -6.16
CA THR A 262 29.77 -35.68 -4.81
C THR A 262 30.69 -34.46 -4.83
N LYS A 263 31.76 -34.49 -5.63
CA LYS A 263 32.62 -33.33 -5.86
C LYS A 263 31.88 -32.18 -6.54
N LEU A 264 31.17 -32.44 -7.64
CA LEU A 264 30.37 -31.43 -8.37
C LEU A 264 29.29 -30.80 -7.48
N ASN A 265 28.62 -31.60 -6.65
CA ASN A 265 27.62 -31.11 -5.72
C ASN A 265 28.24 -30.23 -4.63
N ALA A 266 29.43 -30.56 -4.13
CA ALA A 266 30.13 -29.71 -3.18
C ALA A 266 30.54 -28.36 -3.81
N GLU A 267 31.08 -28.38 -5.04
CA GLU A 267 31.41 -27.15 -5.78
C GLU A 267 30.17 -26.30 -6.09
N LEU A 268 29.06 -26.93 -6.47
CA LEU A 268 27.79 -26.25 -6.72
C LEU A 268 27.23 -25.64 -5.43
N ALA A 269 27.25 -26.38 -4.32
CA ALA A 269 26.79 -25.90 -3.02
C ALA A 269 27.57 -24.65 -2.58
N GLN A 270 28.90 -24.67 -2.71
CA GLN A 270 29.74 -23.51 -2.44
C GLN A 270 29.36 -22.31 -3.32
N ARG A 271 29.22 -22.52 -4.64
CA ARG A 271 28.85 -21.44 -5.57
C ARG A 271 27.46 -20.86 -5.30
N VAL A 272 26.50 -21.70 -4.89
CA VAL A 272 25.16 -21.27 -4.48
C VAL A 272 25.23 -20.44 -3.21
N GLU A 273 26.03 -20.84 -2.22
CA GLU A 273 26.21 -20.09 -0.97
C GLU A 273 26.83 -18.71 -1.23
N GLU A 274 27.92 -18.65 -2.01
CA GLU A 274 28.58 -17.40 -2.40
C GLU A 274 27.62 -16.45 -3.13
N ARG A 275 26.87 -16.96 -4.13
CA ARG A 275 25.88 -16.15 -4.86
C ARG A 275 24.71 -15.72 -4.00
N THR A 276 24.25 -16.56 -3.07
CA THR A 276 23.15 -16.21 -2.15
C THR A 276 23.58 -15.09 -1.20
N LEU A 277 24.83 -15.09 -0.74
CA LEU A 277 25.38 -14.03 0.10
C LEU A 277 25.48 -12.70 -0.66
N GLU A 278 26.03 -12.73 -1.88
CA GLU A 278 26.14 -11.55 -2.75
C GLU A 278 24.76 -10.95 -3.09
N LEU A 279 23.78 -11.80 -3.39
CA LEU A 279 22.40 -11.37 -3.63
C LEU A 279 21.76 -10.73 -2.39
N ARG A 280 21.95 -11.33 -1.20
CA ARG A 280 21.44 -10.74 0.05
C ARG A 280 22.03 -9.36 0.32
N GLN A 281 23.34 -9.20 0.12
CA GLN A 281 24.01 -7.91 0.28
C GLN A 281 23.47 -6.87 -0.71
N THR A 282 23.25 -7.28 -1.97
CA THR A 282 22.68 -6.41 -3.00
C THR A 282 21.25 -5.98 -2.67
N ILE A 283 20.41 -6.92 -2.22
CA ILE A 283 19.03 -6.64 -1.78
C ILE A 283 19.04 -5.63 -0.63
N GLN A 284 19.85 -5.86 0.40
CA GLN A 284 19.93 -4.96 1.55
C GLN A 284 20.39 -3.55 1.14
N ARG A 285 21.34 -3.45 0.22
CA ARG A 285 21.77 -2.15 -0.34
C ARG A 285 20.63 -1.44 -1.05
N LEU A 286 19.91 -2.15 -1.93
CA LEU A 286 18.79 -1.59 -2.69
C LEU A 286 17.62 -1.17 -1.80
N GLU A 287 17.31 -1.95 -0.76
CA GLU A 287 16.29 -1.59 0.23
C GLU A 287 16.62 -0.27 0.94
N THR A 288 17.90 -0.08 1.29
CA THR A 288 18.36 1.16 1.94
C THR A 288 18.22 2.36 0.99
N GLU A 289 18.63 2.19 -0.27
CA GLU A 289 18.50 3.22 -1.32
C GLU A 289 17.03 3.58 -1.62
N ILE A 290 16.12 2.59 -1.61
CA ILE A 290 14.68 2.81 -1.78
C ILE A 290 14.11 3.65 -0.63
N ILE A 291 14.48 3.34 0.62
CA ILE A 291 14.03 4.08 1.80
C ILE A 291 14.49 5.54 1.71
N GLU A 292 15.76 5.79 1.40
CA GLU A 292 16.30 7.14 1.23
C GLU A 292 15.56 7.92 0.13
N ARG A 293 15.33 7.28 -1.03
CA ARG A 293 14.59 7.90 -2.14
C ARG A 293 13.13 8.21 -1.76
N GLN A 294 12.48 7.34 -1.00
CA GLN A 294 11.12 7.57 -0.51
C GLN A 294 11.05 8.73 0.48
N GLN A 295 12.02 8.84 1.39
CA GLN A 295 12.10 9.96 2.33
C GLN A 295 12.34 11.28 1.59
N ALA A 296 13.23 11.31 0.61
CA ALA A 296 13.49 12.50 -0.19
C ALA A 296 12.25 12.94 -1.00
N THR A 297 11.53 11.99 -1.61
CA THR A 297 10.30 12.30 -2.36
C THR A 297 9.15 12.71 -1.45
N ALA A 298 9.01 12.11 -0.27
CA ALA A 298 8.01 12.52 0.71
C ALA A 298 8.31 13.93 1.27
N ALA A 299 9.55 14.22 1.63
CA ALA A 299 9.97 15.53 2.11
C ALA A 299 9.79 16.61 1.03
N LEU A 300 10.10 16.29 -0.24
CA LEU A 300 9.84 17.18 -1.37
C LEU A 300 8.35 17.47 -1.51
N ARG A 301 7.50 16.43 -1.48
CA ARG A 301 6.05 16.57 -1.59
C ARG A 301 5.45 17.37 -0.43
N GLU A 302 5.93 17.14 0.78
CA GLU A 302 5.51 17.89 1.96
C GLU A 302 5.91 19.37 1.85
N SER A 303 7.14 19.65 1.40
CA SER A 303 7.61 21.02 1.15
C SER A 303 6.78 21.71 0.05
N GLU A 304 6.50 21.02 -1.06
CA GLU A 304 5.69 21.55 -2.16
C GLU A 304 4.25 21.85 -1.72
N LEU A 305 3.64 20.95 -0.94
CA LEU A 305 2.30 21.17 -0.38
C LEU A 305 2.30 22.34 0.62
N LYS A 306 3.31 22.46 1.48
CA LYS A 306 3.44 23.60 2.40
C LYS A 306 3.55 24.92 1.64
N PHE A 307 4.42 24.97 0.63
CA PHE A 307 4.58 26.16 -0.21
C PHE A 307 3.29 26.52 -0.96
N ARG A 308 2.63 25.53 -1.59
CA ARG A 308 1.36 25.73 -2.29
C ARG A 308 0.27 26.22 -1.34
N THR A 309 0.15 25.61 -0.16
CA THR A 309 -0.86 26.01 0.83
C THR A 309 -0.63 27.44 1.29
N LEU A 310 0.61 27.82 1.61
CA LEU A 310 0.94 29.19 2.01
C LEU A 310 0.64 30.18 0.88
N ALA A 311 1.08 29.89 -0.35
CA ALA A 311 0.84 30.77 -1.49
C ALA A 311 -0.64 30.90 -1.86
N GLU A 312 -1.45 29.83 -1.72
CA GLU A 312 -2.87 29.83 -2.09
C GLU A 312 -3.81 30.35 -0.99
N THR A 313 -3.42 30.30 0.29
CA THR A 313 -4.28 30.72 1.42
C THR A 313 -4.05 32.16 1.88
N VAL A 314 -2.90 32.77 1.56
CA VAL A 314 -2.62 34.15 1.94
C VAL A 314 -3.57 35.09 1.18
N PRO A 315 -4.28 36.01 1.86
CA PRO A 315 -5.19 36.98 1.24
C PRO A 315 -4.43 38.17 0.61
N ALA A 316 -3.29 37.87 -0.01
CA ALA A 316 -2.47 38.80 -0.76
C ALA A 316 -2.27 38.21 -2.15
N ALA A 317 -2.45 39.02 -3.19
CA ALA A 317 -2.08 38.63 -4.54
C ALA A 317 -0.59 38.25 -4.53
N THR A 318 -0.27 37.01 -4.87
CA THR A 318 1.10 36.52 -4.99
C THR A 318 1.31 36.01 -6.39
N PHE A 319 2.30 36.56 -7.08
CA PHE A 319 2.55 36.24 -8.47
C PHE A 319 4.05 36.29 -8.79
N ILE A 320 4.45 35.52 -9.80
CA ILE A 320 5.80 35.58 -10.35
C ILE A 320 5.66 36.11 -11.76
N TYR A 321 6.40 37.17 -12.11
CA TYR A 321 6.47 37.65 -13.48
C TYR A 321 7.91 37.64 -14.00
N GLN A 322 8.04 37.29 -15.28
CA GLN A 322 9.30 37.10 -15.98
C GLN A 322 9.11 37.41 -17.46
N ASP A 323 10.05 38.12 -18.07
CA ASP A 323 10.02 38.49 -19.49
C ASP A 323 8.67 39.14 -19.88
N THR A 324 8.17 40.05 -19.02
CA THR A 324 6.88 40.78 -19.08
C THR A 324 5.59 39.98 -18.81
N LYS A 325 5.67 38.65 -18.69
CA LYS A 325 4.49 37.80 -18.45
C LYS A 325 4.41 37.25 -17.04
N LEU A 326 3.18 37.04 -16.56
CA LEU A 326 2.93 36.30 -15.32
C LEU A 326 3.15 34.79 -15.56
N ARG A 327 4.00 34.17 -14.74
CA ARG A 327 4.33 32.73 -14.75
C ARG A 327 3.60 31.94 -13.68
N TYR A 328 3.24 32.62 -12.60
CA TYR A 328 2.48 32.07 -11.48
C TYR A 328 1.58 33.15 -10.92
N VAL A 329 0.35 32.78 -10.55
CA VAL A 329 -0.60 33.63 -9.82
C VAL A 329 -1.34 32.77 -8.81
N ASN A 330 -1.55 33.27 -7.60
CA ASN A 330 -2.39 32.61 -6.62
C ASN A 330 -3.89 33.01 -6.77
N PRO A 331 -4.83 32.28 -6.14
CA PRO A 331 -6.26 32.62 -6.20
C PRO A 331 -6.60 34.03 -5.72
N ALA A 332 -5.87 34.58 -4.74
CA ALA A 332 -6.07 35.95 -4.29
C ALA A 332 -5.78 36.99 -5.39
N THR A 333 -4.80 36.72 -6.27
CA THR A 333 -4.51 37.58 -7.43
C THR A 333 -5.70 37.64 -8.39
N ALA A 334 -6.32 36.49 -8.66
CA ALA A 334 -7.53 36.41 -9.48
C ALA A 334 -8.71 37.14 -8.82
N ALA A 335 -8.88 37.01 -7.50
CA ALA A 335 -9.94 37.68 -6.76
C ALA A 335 -9.79 39.22 -6.77
N ILE A 336 -8.58 39.74 -6.57
CA ILE A 336 -8.30 41.19 -6.51
C ILE A 336 -8.42 41.83 -7.90
N THR A 337 -7.87 41.18 -8.93
CA THR A 337 -7.85 41.74 -10.30
C THR A 337 -9.16 41.47 -11.07
N GLY A 338 -9.93 40.45 -10.66
CA GLY A 338 -11.16 40.01 -11.31
C GLY A 338 -10.95 39.14 -12.55
N TYR A 339 -9.70 38.87 -12.95
CA TYR A 339 -9.38 37.99 -14.07
C TYR A 339 -9.23 36.53 -13.61
N THR A 340 -9.47 35.60 -14.52
CA THR A 340 -9.16 34.18 -14.26
C THR A 340 -7.64 33.94 -14.25
N PRO A 341 -7.15 32.91 -13.54
CA PRO A 341 -5.73 32.56 -13.57
C PRO A 341 -5.19 32.32 -14.99
N GLU A 342 -5.98 31.68 -15.87
CA GLU A 342 -5.55 31.44 -17.26
C GLU A 342 -5.40 32.73 -18.08
N GLU A 343 -6.30 33.70 -17.87
CA GLU A 343 -6.20 35.03 -18.49
C GLU A 343 -4.97 35.79 -17.97
N LEU A 344 -4.77 35.81 -16.65
CA LEU A 344 -3.62 36.49 -16.02
C LEU A 344 -2.29 35.95 -16.54
N LEU A 345 -2.13 34.63 -16.67
CA LEU A 345 -0.91 34.01 -17.20
C LEU A 345 -0.64 34.33 -18.69
N SER A 346 -1.67 34.80 -19.41
CA SER A 346 -1.58 35.14 -20.83
C SER A 346 -1.35 36.64 -21.07
N MET A 347 -1.64 37.48 -20.08
CA MET A 347 -1.52 38.94 -20.14
C MET A 347 -0.09 39.42 -19.84
N ASP A 348 0.20 40.66 -20.25
CA ASP A 348 1.38 41.38 -19.77
C ASP A 348 1.10 41.93 -18.38
N PHE A 349 2.07 41.83 -17.47
CA PHE A 349 1.93 42.36 -16.11
C PHE A 349 1.61 43.86 -16.11
N LEU A 350 2.16 44.62 -17.06
CA LEU A 350 1.97 46.06 -17.13
C LEU A 350 0.56 46.48 -17.56
N ASP A 351 -0.19 45.60 -18.23
CA ASP A 351 -1.57 45.86 -18.64
C ASP A 351 -2.52 45.95 -17.43
N LEU A 352 -2.14 45.33 -16.30
CA LEU A 352 -2.87 45.42 -15.04
C LEU A 352 -2.61 46.75 -14.31
N VAL A 353 -1.49 47.42 -14.61
CA VAL A 353 -1.09 48.65 -13.92
C VAL A 353 -1.77 49.85 -14.59
N HIS A 354 -2.32 50.74 -13.77
CA HIS A 354 -2.93 51.98 -14.25
C HIS A 354 -1.92 52.82 -15.06
N PRO A 355 -2.30 53.43 -16.20
CA PRO A 355 -1.39 54.17 -17.08
C PRO A 355 -0.46 55.17 -16.38
N ASP A 356 -0.99 55.95 -15.43
CA ASP A 356 -0.22 56.91 -14.61
C ASP A 356 0.95 56.30 -13.83
N PHE A 357 0.92 54.99 -13.56
CA PHE A 357 1.91 54.26 -12.75
C PHE A 357 2.76 53.29 -13.58
N GLN A 358 2.48 53.11 -14.88
CA GLN A 358 3.22 52.14 -15.70
C GLN A 358 4.70 52.47 -15.84
N ASP A 359 5.06 53.74 -16.02
CA ASP A 359 6.45 54.16 -16.16
C ASP A 359 7.23 53.98 -14.85
N LEU A 360 6.61 54.31 -13.71
CA LEU A 360 7.16 54.06 -12.39
C LEU A 360 7.41 52.56 -12.17
N VAL A 361 6.41 51.71 -12.43
CA VAL A 361 6.53 50.26 -12.23
C VAL A 361 7.58 49.65 -13.17
N LYS A 362 7.70 50.14 -14.41
CA LYS A 362 8.77 49.73 -15.34
C LYS A 362 10.15 50.08 -14.80
N GLU A 363 10.37 51.32 -14.37
CA GLU A 363 11.65 51.77 -13.82
C GLU A 363 12.04 50.94 -12.59
N ARG A 364 11.10 50.75 -11.67
CA ARG A 364 11.28 49.95 -10.46
C ARG A 364 11.54 48.47 -10.74
N SER A 365 10.84 47.88 -11.72
CA SER A 365 11.08 46.49 -12.14
C SER A 365 12.49 46.26 -12.69
N LEU A 366 13.02 47.25 -13.41
CA LEU A 366 14.36 47.19 -13.97
C LEU A 366 15.43 47.31 -12.88
N ALA A 367 15.23 48.20 -11.90
CA ALA A 367 16.12 48.38 -10.75
C ALA A 367 16.21 47.10 -9.88
N LEU A 368 15.10 46.38 -9.68
CA LEU A 368 15.09 45.08 -8.99
C LEU A 368 15.91 44.02 -9.75
N GLN A 369 15.76 43.94 -11.08
CA GLN A 369 16.51 42.98 -11.89
C GLN A 369 18.02 43.27 -11.90
N GLN A 370 18.39 44.54 -11.82
CA GLN A 370 19.79 44.98 -11.72
C GLN A 370 20.35 44.87 -10.29
N LYS A 371 19.55 44.40 -9.32
CA LYS A 371 19.88 44.28 -7.88
C LYS A 371 20.31 45.60 -7.23
N GLU A 372 19.84 46.73 -7.74
CA GLU A 372 20.10 48.06 -7.15
C GLU A 372 19.23 48.30 -5.92
N GLU A 373 18.04 47.70 -5.87
CA GLU A 373 17.14 47.62 -4.70
C GLU A 373 16.82 46.15 -4.39
N ILE A 374 16.73 45.79 -3.10
CA ILE A 374 16.48 44.40 -2.65
C ILE A 374 14.97 44.13 -2.48
N ILE A 375 14.22 45.13 -2.00
CA ILE A 375 12.77 45.06 -1.81
C ILE A 375 12.21 46.41 -2.22
N LEU A 376 11.25 46.41 -3.14
CA LEU A 376 10.48 47.59 -3.52
C LEU A 376 9.09 47.50 -2.92
N ARG A 377 8.62 48.57 -2.29
CA ARG A 377 7.27 48.67 -1.75
C ARG A 377 6.66 49.99 -2.13
N ASP A 378 5.59 49.94 -2.93
CA ASP A 378 4.91 51.12 -3.46
C ASP A 378 3.39 50.93 -3.44
N GLU A 379 2.67 52.02 -3.16
CA GLU A 379 1.23 52.07 -3.31
C GLU A 379 0.91 52.48 -4.76
N VAL A 380 0.38 51.55 -5.54
CA VAL A 380 0.09 51.75 -6.96
C VAL A 380 -1.37 51.46 -7.28
N LYS A 381 -1.85 52.06 -8.37
CA LYS A 381 -3.19 51.78 -8.89
C LYS A 381 -3.12 50.66 -9.92
N ILE A 382 -4.03 49.71 -9.82
CA ILE A 382 -4.27 48.68 -10.84
C ILE A 382 -5.67 48.80 -11.41
N LEU A 383 -5.86 48.25 -12.60
CA LEU A 383 -7.13 48.17 -13.29
C LEU A 383 -7.68 46.75 -13.22
N THR A 384 -8.89 46.61 -12.70
CA THR A 384 -9.59 45.32 -12.68
C THR A 384 -10.15 44.98 -14.06
N GLN A 385 -10.59 43.73 -14.28
CA GLN A 385 -11.25 43.31 -15.53
C GLN A 385 -12.48 44.19 -15.89
N LYS A 386 -13.15 44.76 -14.88
CA LYS A 386 -14.29 45.66 -15.08
C LYS A 386 -13.90 47.11 -15.38
N GLY A 387 -12.60 47.42 -15.41
CA GLY A 387 -12.07 48.77 -15.59
C GLY A 387 -12.15 49.63 -14.32
N GLU A 388 -12.38 49.03 -13.15
CA GLU A 388 -12.41 49.73 -11.87
C GLU A 388 -10.97 49.95 -11.36
N ILE A 389 -10.75 51.06 -10.67
CA ILE A 389 -9.46 51.37 -10.05
C ILE A 389 -9.39 50.71 -8.68
N CYS A 390 -8.40 49.85 -8.47
CA CYS A 390 -8.08 49.26 -7.18
C CYS A 390 -6.70 49.78 -6.72
N TRP A 391 -6.61 50.20 -5.46
CA TRP A 391 -5.33 50.58 -4.86
C TRP A 391 -4.68 49.36 -4.25
N VAL A 392 -3.43 49.09 -4.61
CA VAL A 392 -2.65 47.99 -4.04
C VAL A 392 -1.36 48.49 -3.41
N ASP A 393 -1.04 47.94 -2.24
CA ASP A 393 0.29 48.02 -1.62
C ASP A 393 1.12 46.86 -2.18
N PHE A 394 1.92 47.17 -3.19
CA PHE A 394 2.74 46.21 -3.91
C PHE A 394 4.11 46.10 -3.26
N ALA A 395 4.59 44.87 -3.08
CA ALA A 395 5.96 44.57 -2.70
C ALA A 395 6.58 43.56 -3.67
N GLY A 396 7.78 43.85 -4.18
CA GLY A 396 8.49 43.01 -5.14
C GLY A 396 9.92 42.68 -4.71
N GLU A 397 10.34 41.44 -4.93
CA GLU A 397 11.72 40.97 -4.75
C GLU A 397 12.20 40.20 -6.00
N ALA A 398 13.47 40.37 -6.37
CA ALA A 398 14.08 39.62 -7.47
C ALA A 398 14.49 38.21 -7.02
N ILE A 399 13.95 37.19 -7.67
CA ILE A 399 14.22 35.78 -7.42
C ILE A 399 14.82 35.09 -8.66
N GLU A 400 15.41 33.92 -8.46
CA GLU A 400 15.75 33.01 -9.54
C GLU A 400 14.60 32.01 -9.73
N PHE A 401 13.98 32.03 -10.91
CA PHE A 401 12.89 31.14 -11.28
C PHE A 401 13.21 30.47 -12.62
N GLU A 402 13.23 29.14 -12.65
CA GLU A 402 13.60 28.33 -13.81
C GLU A 402 14.97 28.70 -14.43
N GLY A 403 15.95 29.07 -13.58
CA GLY A 403 17.31 29.41 -14.00
C GLY A 403 17.45 30.79 -14.66
N LYS A 404 16.40 31.62 -14.58
CA LYS A 404 16.38 32.99 -15.09
C LYS A 404 15.91 33.95 -13.99
N SER A 405 16.29 35.22 -14.11
CA SER A 405 15.81 36.25 -13.18
C SER A 405 14.30 36.45 -13.37
N ALA A 406 13.56 36.51 -12.26
CA ALA A 406 12.14 36.79 -12.21
C ALA A 406 11.85 37.66 -10.99
N ILE A 407 10.65 38.25 -10.94
CA ILE A 407 10.23 39.04 -9.78
C ILE A 407 9.05 38.33 -9.11
N LEU A 408 9.20 38.06 -7.82
CA LEU A 408 8.12 37.63 -6.94
C LEU A 408 7.42 38.87 -6.41
N GLY A 409 6.22 39.11 -6.92
CA GLY A 409 5.35 40.20 -6.50
C GLY A 409 4.33 39.73 -5.48
N THR A 410 4.13 40.55 -4.45
CA THR A 410 3.00 40.45 -3.54
C THR A 410 2.22 41.76 -3.55
N ALA A 411 0.90 41.72 -3.47
CA ALA A 411 0.06 42.91 -3.44
C ALA A 411 -1.12 42.73 -2.49
N PHE A 412 -1.35 43.73 -1.64
CA PHE A 412 -2.53 43.82 -0.78
C PHE A 412 -3.48 44.87 -1.32
N ASP A 413 -4.76 44.53 -1.44
CA ASP A 413 -5.79 45.53 -1.70
C ASP A 413 -5.89 46.48 -0.49
N ILE A 414 -5.67 47.77 -0.73
CA ILE A 414 -5.75 48.84 0.26
C ILE A 414 -6.83 49.87 -0.12
N THR A 415 -7.74 49.50 -1.02
CA THR A 415 -8.81 50.39 -1.51
C THR A 415 -9.72 50.86 -0.38
N GLU A 416 -10.16 49.95 0.50
CA GLU A 416 -10.96 50.32 1.68
C GLU A 416 -10.21 51.30 2.59
N ARG A 417 -8.90 51.08 2.80
CA ARG A 417 -8.07 51.98 3.60
C ARG A 417 -7.99 53.37 2.97
N LYS A 418 -7.78 53.45 1.65
CA LYS A 418 -7.71 54.72 0.92
C LYS A 418 -9.04 55.48 0.92
N GLN A 419 -10.15 54.77 0.76
CA GLN A 419 -11.49 55.36 0.87
C GLN A 419 -11.75 55.89 2.28
N ALA A 420 -11.40 55.14 3.32
CA ALA A 420 -11.54 55.60 4.71
C ALA A 420 -10.64 56.82 5.01
N GLU A 421 -9.40 56.85 4.47
CA GLU A 421 -8.50 58.01 4.58
C GLU A 421 -9.09 59.25 3.91
N GLU A 422 -9.68 59.11 2.71
CA GLU A 422 -10.35 60.20 1.98
C GLU A 422 -11.62 60.67 2.69
N GLU A 423 -12.47 59.77 3.21
CA GLU A 423 -13.66 60.12 3.97
C GLU A 423 -13.32 60.90 5.24
N VAL A 424 -12.29 60.47 5.98
CA VAL A 424 -11.80 61.17 7.16
C VAL A 424 -11.26 62.56 6.78
N LYS A 425 -10.52 62.66 5.67
CA LYS A 425 -10.00 63.94 5.18
C LYS A 425 -11.14 64.89 4.77
N ALA A 426 -12.11 64.41 4.00
CA ALA A 426 -13.27 65.17 3.57
C ALA A 426 -14.13 65.64 4.76
N ALA A 427 -14.38 64.76 5.73
CA ALA A 427 -15.12 65.11 6.95
C ALA A 427 -14.36 66.16 7.79
N LYS A 428 -13.03 66.07 7.86
CA LYS A 428 -12.19 67.08 8.52
C LYS A 428 -12.26 68.44 7.83
N GLU A 429 -12.13 68.48 6.50
CA GLU A 429 -12.23 69.72 5.72
C GLU A 429 -13.63 70.37 5.84
N GLN A 430 -14.69 69.56 5.81
CA GLN A 430 -16.06 70.04 6.04
C GLN A 430 -16.23 70.63 7.44
N LEU A 431 -15.69 69.98 8.48
CA LEU A 431 -15.74 70.48 9.85
C LEU A 431 -14.96 71.81 9.98
N GLU A 432 -13.76 71.91 9.42
CA GLU A 432 -12.96 73.14 9.41
C GLU A 432 -13.73 74.29 8.73
N ALA A 433 -14.36 74.04 7.58
CA ALA A 433 -15.17 75.04 6.89
C ALA A 433 -16.38 75.53 7.72
N VAL A 434 -17.07 74.63 8.44
CA VAL A 434 -18.17 75.01 9.35
C VAL A 434 -17.65 75.89 10.49
N LEU A 435 -16.51 75.54 11.07
CA LEU A 435 -15.93 76.27 12.21
C LEU A 435 -15.47 77.69 11.85
N ASP A 436 -14.97 77.88 10.63
CA ASP A 436 -14.58 79.19 10.10
C ASP A 436 -15.80 80.05 9.72
N ALA A 437 -16.91 79.43 9.30
CA ALA A 437 -18.13 80.14 8.92
C ALA A 437 -18.98 80.61 10.12
N VAL A 438 -18.82 80.04 11.32
CA VAL A 438 -19.57 80.45 12.52
C VAL A 438 -19.04 81.79 13.04
N PRO A 439 -19.84 82.89 13.02
CA PRO A 439 -19.41 84.23 13.44
C PRO A 439 -19.39 84.40 14.98
N GLY A 440 -19.05 83.34 15.71
CA GLY A 440 -19.10 83.26 17.16
C GLY A 440 -18.01 82.36 17.74
N PHE A 441 -17.95 82.31 19.06
CA PHE A 441 -16.97 81.51 19.79
C PHE A 441 -17.33 80.04 19.72
N VAL A 442 -16.46 79.18 19.21
CA VAL A 442 -16.64 77.72 19.30
C VAL A 442 -15.51 77.14 20.16
N SER A 443 -15.87 76.31 21.13
CA SER A 443 -14.89 75.60 21.95
C SER A 443 -15.32 74.17 22.23
N TRP A 444 -14.35 73.25 22.28
CA TRP A 444 -14.54 71.91 22.83
C TRP A 444 -13.90 71.86 24.20
N VAL A 445 -14.62 71.31 25.16
CA VAL A 445 -14.17 71.19 26.53
C VAL A 445 -14.43 69.79 27.05
N GLY A 446 -13.54 69.27 27.88
CA GLY A 446 -13.70 67.95 28.45
C GLY A 446 -12.75 67.67 29.60
N THR A 447 -12.94 66.52 30.22
CA THR A 447 -12.05 66.01 31.27
C THR A 447 -10.84 65.37 30.58
N GLY A 448 -9.72 66.08 30.53
CA GLY A 448 -8.49 65.77 29.77
C GLY A 448 -8.30 64.31 29.32
N GLY A 449 -8.54 64.05 28.04
CA GLY A 449 -8.19 62.80 27.36
C GLY A 449 -6.80 62.89 26.71
N LYS A 450 -5.85 62.11 27.23
CA LYS A 450 -4.65 61.52 26.59
C LYS A 450 -3.67 62.36 25.72
N ASN A 451 -3.62 63.69 25.77
CA ASN A 451 -2.43 64.41 25.27
C ASN A 451 -1.55 64.87 26.43
N LYS A 452 -0.56 64.02 26.78
CA LYS A 452 0.63 64.48 27.52
C LYS A 452 1.34 65.51 26.65
N PRO A 453 1.60 66.75 27.11
CA PRO A 453 2.61 67.57 26.45
C PRO A 453 3.95 66.85 26.58
N LYS A 454 4.59 66.56 25.44
CA LYS A 454 6.01 66.27 25.39
C LYS A 454 6.71 67.61 25.56
N ASP A 455 7.33 67.83 26.71
CA ASP A 455 8.50 68.72 26.82
C ASP A 455 9.33 68.37 28.07
N PRO A 456 10.65 68.63 28.04
CA PRO A 456 11.64 67.91 28.83
C PRO A 456 11.81 68.43 30.26
N ILE A 457 12.43 67.55 31.06
CA ILE A 457 12.81 67.67 32.46
C ILE A 457 13.33 69.08 32.84
N PHE A 458 12.65 69.75 33.77
CA PHE A 458 13.34 70.50 34.83
C PHE A 458 12.53 70.47 36.13
N THR A 459 13.15 69.94 37.17
CA THR A 459 12.63 69.73 38.51
C THR A 459 12.65 71.03 39.33
N THR A 460 11.52 71.41 39.92
CA THR A 460 11.48 72.14 41.20
C THR A 460 10.39 71.54 42.11
N PRO A 461 10.73 71.18 43.37
CA PRO A 461 9.81 70.48 44.26
C PRO A 461 9.03 71.50 45.11
N HIS A 462 8.09 72.24 44.52
CA HIS A 462 6.97 72.85 45.24
C HIS A 462 5.91 73.33 44.24
N SER A 463 5.01 72.43 43.86
CA SER A 463 3.70 72.77 43.28
C SER A 463 2.68 71.75 43.78
N PRO A 464 1.48 72.16 44.22
CA PRO A 464 0.49 71.24 44.74
C PRO A 464 -0.02 70.30 43.64
N LEU A 465 -0.31 69.05 44.03
CA LEU A 465 -0.88 67.99 43.19
C LEU A 465 -2.07 68.49 42.33
N PRO A 466 -2.22 67.99 41.08
CA PRO A 466 -3.37 68.32 40.25
C PRO A 466 -4.64 67.67 40.82
N THR A 467 -5.68 68.47 41.04
CA THR A 467 -7.01 67.97 41.43
C THR A 467 -7.69 67.21 40.28
N PRO A 468 -8.39 66.08 40.53
CA PRO A 468 -8.82 65.15 39.48
C PRO A 468 -9.98 65.60 38.56
N HIS A 469 -10.43 66.86 38.61
CA HIS A 469 -11.63 67.31 37.89
C HIS A 469 -11.49 68.69 37.21
N SER A 470 -10.28 69.09 36.80
CA SER A 470 -10.13 70.34 36.03
C SER A 470 -10.57 70.15 34.59
N LEU A 471 -11.72 70.73 34.20
CA LEU A 471 -12.12 70.86 32.80
C LEU A 471 -11.08 71.65 32.02
N ARG A 472 -10.78 71.18 30.81
CA ARG A 472 -9.79 71.79 29.92
C ARG A 472 -10.37 72.00 28.54
N TYR A 473 -9.83 73.00 27.83
CA TYR A 473 -10.08 73.17 26.41
C TYR A 473 -9.42 72.02 25.63
N LEU A 474 -10.20 71.33 24.81
CA LEU A 474 -9.74 70.32 23.86
C LEU A 474 -9.44 70.96 22.49
N GLY A 475 -10.08 72.09 22.20
CA GLY A 475 -9.85 72.91 21.01
C GLY A 475 -10.74 74.15 21.02
N VAL A 476 -10.45 75.11 20.15
CA VAL A 476 -11.26 76.32 19.92
C VAL A 476 -11.26 76.65 18.43
N ASN A 477 -12.28 77.35 17.93
CA ASN A 477 -12.21 77.91 16.58
C ASN A 477 -11.29 79.14 16.53
N ARG A 478 -10.86 79.47 15.31
CA ARG A 478 -9.99 80.63 15.05
C ARG A 478 -10.62 81.94 15.52
N HIS A 479 -11.94 82.08 15.42
CA HIS A 479 -12.65 83.29 15.85
C HIS A 479 -12.48 83.54 17.36
N LEU A 480 -12.75 82.55 18.21
CA LEU A 480 -12.53 82.63 19.66
C LEU A 480 -11.06 82.97 19.97
N ALA A 481 -10.12 82.26 19.36
CA ALA A 481 -8.70 82.48 19.61
C ALA A 481 -8.24 83.91 19.23
N ALA A 482 -8.68 84.40 18.08
CA ALA A 482 -8.38 85.75 17.60
C ALA A 482 -8.94 86.84 18.52
N THR A 483 -10.14 86.66 19.08
CA THR A 483 -10.74 87.65 19.99
C THR A 483 -9.92 87.85 21.27
N PHE A 484 -9.19 86.82 21.72
CA PHE A 484 -8.29 86.90 22.87
C PHE A 484 -6.81 87.10 22.49
N ASN A 485 -6.50 87.42 21.23
CA ASN A 485 -5.13 87.56 20.71
C ASN A 485 -4.21 86.35 20.99
N LEU A 486 -4.76 85.14 20.90
CA LEU A 486 -4.06 83.88 21.11
C LEU A 486 -4.21 82.97 19.88
N SER A 487 -3.32 81.99 19.72
CA SER A 487 -3.48 80.94 18.71
C SER A 487 -4.39 79.82 19.22
N PRO A 488 -5.13 79.10 18.36
CA PRO A 488 -5.98 77.98 18.79
C PRO A 488 -5.22 76.91 19.60
N GLU A 489 -3.95 76.67 19.29
CA GLU A 489 -3.09 75.71 20.00
C GLU A 489 -2.79 76.16 21.44
N ALA A 490 -2.72 77.47 21.70
CA ALA A 490 -2.47 78.02 23.03
C ALA A 490 -3.59 77.71 24.03
N PHE A 491 -4.80 77.43 23.54
CA PHE A 491 -5.94 77.03 24.38
C PHE A 491 -5.89 75.55 24.74
N ILE A 492 -5.36 74.68 23.88
CA ILE A 492 -5.44 73.23 24.05
C ILE A 492 -4.73 72.81 25.35
N GLY A 493 -5.46 72.11 26.21
CA GLY A 493 -4.97 71.65 27.51
C GLY A 493 -5.02 72.70 28.62
N GLN A 494 -5.34 73.97 28.34
CA GLN A 494 -5.52 74.98 29.38
C GLN A 494 -6.80 74.76 30.19
N LYS A 495 -6.79 75.16 31.47
CA LYS A 495 -7.98 75.06 32.34
C LYS A 495 -9.06 76.04 31.89
N LEU A 496 -10.33 75.65 31.99
CA LEU A 496 -11.44 76.60 31.83
C LEU A 496 -11.29 77.72 32.86
N GLY A 497 -11.35 78.97 32.40
CA GLY A 497 -11.09 80.17 33.22
C GLY A 497 -9.63 80.64 33.26
N PHE A 498 -8.73 80.14 32.40
CA PHE A 498 -7.35 80.65 32.37
C PHE A 498 -7.23 82.10 31.88
N ILE A 499 -8.20 82.57 31.10
CA ILE A 499 -8.26 83.93 30.56
C ILE A 499 -8.88 84.91 31.57
N GLU A 500 -9.89 84.46 32.30
CA GLU A 500 -10.63 85.27 33.28
C GLU A 500 -10.75 84.53 34.61
N THR A 501 -10.25 85.15 35.69
CA THR A 501 -10.14 84.55 37.03
C THR A 501 -11.50 84.19 37.66
N ASN A 502 -12.61 84.76 37.15
CA ASN A 502 -13.98 84.52 37.60
C ASN A 502 -14.92 84.28 36.40
N SER A 503 -14.48 83.43 35.46
CA SER A 503 -15.22 83.18 34.22
C SER A 503 -16.56 82.48 34.48
N GLN A 504 -17.67 83.21 34.29
CA GLN A 504 -19.03 82.66 34.30
C GLN A 504 -19.18 81.47 33.33
N PHE A 505 -18.43 81.49 32.22
CA PHE A 505 -18.37 80.38 31.26
C PHE A 505 -17.81 79.09 31.87
N ALA A 506 -16.76 79.18 32.70
CA ALA A 506 -16.18 78.01 33.35
C ALA A 506 -17.14 77.36 34.35
N GLU A 507 -17.90 78.16 35.09
CA GLU A 507 -18.92 77.68 36.02
C GLU A 507 -20.10 77.04 35.27
N PHE A 508 -20.57 77.70 34.21
CA PHE A 508 -21.61 77.19 33.32
C PHE A 508 -21.25 75.80 32.75
N MET A 509 -20.06 75.65 32.15
CA MET A 509 -19.64 74.37 31.57
C MET A 509 -19.44 73.29 32.63
N ARG A 510 -18.98 73.64 33.84
CA ARG A 510 -18.87 72.69 34.96
C ARG A 510 -20.24 72.19 35.42
N ARG A 511 -21.21 73.10 35.59
CA ARG A 511 -22.58 72.75 35.96
C ARG A 511 -23.23 71.90 34.88
N PHE A 512 -23.05 72.26 33.62
CA PHE A 512 -23.61 71.53 32.49
C PHE A 512 -23.04 70.11 32.39
N LEU A 513 -21.71 69.93 32.43
CA LEU A 513 -21.12 68.59 32.34
C LEU A 513 -21.51 67.66 33.49
N ASN A 514 -21.83 68.22 34.67
CA ASN A 514 -22.35 67.46 35.81
C ASN A 514 -23.87 67.23 35.78
N SER A 515 -24.62 67.84 34.85
CA SER A 515 -26.07 67.63 34.71
C SER A 515 -26.40 66.40 33.84
N SER A 516 -27.65 65.96 33.86
CA SER A 516 -28.14 64.90 32.96
C SER A 516 -28.50 65.40 31.55
N ASP A 517 -28.51 66.72 31.33
CA ASP A 517 -29.01 67.31 30.09
C ASP A 517 -28.03 67.12 28.93
N GLN A 518 -28.53 66.82 27.73
CA GLN A 518 -27.69 66.67 26.53
C GLN A 518 -27.33 68.00 25.87
N SER A 519 -28.14 69.04 26.06
CA SER A 519 -27.90 70.40 25.56
C SER A 519 -28.41 71.43 26.55
N THR A 520 -27.76 72.60 26.62
CA THR A 520 -28.20 73.73 27.43
C THR A 520 -27.81 75.05 26.78
N SER A 521 -28.46 76.15 27.15
CA SER A 521 -28.08 77.49 26.70
C SER A 521 -28.22 78.50 27.82
N GLN A 522 -27.27 79.42 27.95
CA GLN A 522 -27.31 80.50 28.92
C GLN A 522 -26.68 81.77 28.36
N VAL A 523 -27.24 82.92 28.72
CA VAL A 523 -26.60 84.22 28.49
C VAL A 523 -25.55 84.48 29.56
N ILE A 524 -24.35 84.78 29.12
CA ILE A 524 -23.18 85.01 29.96
C ILE A 524 -22.50 86.30 29.52
N ASP A 525 -22.16 87.14 30.49
CA ASP A 525 -21.42 88.38 30.22
C ASP A 525 -19.91 88.11 30.32
N ILE A 526 -19.19 88.38 29.23
CA ILE A 526 -17.74 88.19 29.12
C ILE A 526 -17.07 89.56 29.08
N HIS A 527 -15.97 89.74 29.82
CA HIS A 527 -15.28 91.02 29.98
C HIS A 527 -14.01 91.04 29.14
N ILE A 528 -14.13 91.54 27.91
CA ILE A 528 -13.05 91.57 26.94
C ILE A 528 -12.55 93.02 26.81
N ASN A 529 -11.27 93.28 27.11
CA ASN A 529 -10.60 94.57 26.89
C ASN A 529 -11.38 95.81 27.38
N ASN A 530 -11.78 95.83 28.66
CA ASN A 530 -12.55 96.91 29.31
C ASN A 530 -13.99 97.12 28.80
N SER A 531 -14.51 96.24 27.95
CA SER A 531 -15.91 96.24 27.50
C SER A 531 -16.61 94.95 27.95
N THR A 532 -17.86 95.08 28.39
CA THR A 532 -18.71 93.93 28.73
C THR A 532 -19.58 93.59 27.52
N SER A 533 -19.38 92.40 26.96
CA SER A 533 -20.22 91.87 25.88
C SER A 533 -21.06 90.71 26.41
N SER A 534 -22.36 90.72 26.09
CA SER A 534 -23.29 89.64 26.45
C SER A 534 -23.28 88.58 25.35
N TYR A 535 -22.91 87.34 25.70
CA TYR A 535 -22.90 86.21 24.78
C TYR A 535 -23.99 85.19 25.15
N LEU A 536 -24.75 84.73 24.16
CA LEU A 536 -25.58 83.54 24.31
C LEU A 536 -24.72 82.31 24.05
N ILE A 537 -24.41 81.55 25.10
CA ILE A 537 -23.65 80.31 25.00
C ILE A 537 -24.61 79.12 24.93
N ALA A 538 -24.62 78.41 23.82
CA ALA A 538 -25.27 77.10 23.66
C ALA A 538 -24.21 76.00 23.76
N ALA A 539 -24.47 74.96 24.55
CA ALA A 539 -23.55 73.83 24.71
C ALA A 539 -24.25 72.50 24.53
N GLN A 540 -23.55 71.53 23.93
CA GLN A 540 -24.03 70.17 23.67
C GLN A 540 -22.98 69.13 24.06
N LYS A 541 -23.40 68.06 24.75
CA LYS A 541 -22.53 66.95 25.14
C LYS A 541 -22.29 65.99 23.98
N TYR A 542 -21.10 65.41 23.96
CA TYR A 542 -20.72 64.30 23.08
C TYR A 542 -19.78 63.35 23.84
N GLN A 543 -19.37 62.22 23.22
CA GLN A 543 -18.59 61.17 23.89
C GLN A 543 -19.22 60.71 25.23
N GLN A 544 -20.51 60.35 25.18
CA GLN A 544 -21.26 59.84 26.34
C GLN A 544 -21.23 60.79 27.56
N GLY A 545 -21.15 62.11 27.31
CA GLY A 545 -21.21 63.14 28.36
C GLY A 545 -19.88 63.53 28.99
N THR A 546 -18.76 62.99 28.50
CA THR A 546 -17.41 63.32 29.03
C THR A 546 -16.80 64.57 28.41
N ALA A 547 -17.34 65.02 27.27
CA ALA A 547 -16.95 66.25 26.57
C ALA A 547 -18.18 67.03 26.09
N ALA A 548 -18.00 68.33 25.88
CA ALA A 548 -19.04 69.21 25.34
C ALA A 548 -18.46 70.20 24.34
N VAL A 549 -19.23 70.49 23.29
CA VAL A 549 -18.97 71.61 22.38
C VAL A 549 -19.84 72.78 22.81
N SER A 550 -19.29 74.00 22.78
CA SER A 550 -20.01 75.23 23.09
C SER A 550 -19.91 76.21 21.93
N VAL A 551 -21.01 76.87 21.59
CA VAL A 551 -21.09 77.97 20.63
C VAL A 551 -21.57 79.22 21.36
N GLY A 552 -20.81 80.30 21.29
CA GLY A 552 -21.12 81.60 21.88
C GLY A 552 -21.38 82.65 20.82
N ILE A 553 -22.58 83.18 20.77
CA ILE A 553 -22.98 84.24 19.82
C ILE A 553 -23.10 85.55 20.60
N ASP A 554 -22.47 86.61 20.09
CA ASP A 554 -22.61 87.95 20.67
C ASP A 554 -24.04 88.46 20.45
N ILE A 555 -24.73 88.80 21.54
CA ILE A 555 -26.10 89.35 21.53
C ILE A 555 -26.15 90.77 22.11
N THR A 556 -25.00 91.42 22.25
CA THR A 556 -24.89 92.74 22.90
C THR A 556 -25.72 93.79 22.20
N GLU A 557 -25.60 93.91 20.87
CA GLU A 557 -26.39 94.87 20.07
C GLU A 557 -27.89 94.60 20.18
N ARG A 558 -28.29 93.34 20.10
CA ARG A 558 -29.70 92.93 20.22
C ARG A 558 -30.27 93.31 21.58
N ARG A 559 -29.54 93.06 22.66
CA ARG A 559 -29.97 93.39 24.02
C ARG A 559 -30.10 94.91 24.24
N GLN A 560 -29.13 95.68 23.72
CA GLN A 560 -29.19 97.15 23.77
C GLN A 560 -30.40 97.69 22.99
N ALA A 561 -30.72 97.12 21.83
CA ALA A 561 -31.89 97.50 21.04
C ALA A 561 -33.22 97.19 21.75
N GLU A 562 -33.35 96.00 22.36
CA GLU A 562 -34.55 95.61 23.12
C GLU A 562 -34.77 96.51 24.35
N GLU A 563 -33.71 96.83 25.10
CA GLU A 563 -33.79 97.74 26.25
C GLU A 563 -34.10 99.19 25.83
N ALA A 564 -33.54 99.65 24.70
CA ALA A 564 -33.82 100.97 24.13
C ALA A 564 -35.29 101.09 23.68
N LEU A 565 -35.83 100.08 23.00
CA LEU A 565 -37.23 100.03 22.58
C LEU A 565 -38.17 100.10 23.78
N ARG A 566 -37.92 99.26 24.81
CA ARG A 566 -38.72 99.24 26.04
C ARG A 566 -38.70 100.58 26.77
N LYS A 567 -37.57 101.29 26.75
CA LYS A 567 -37.43 102.62 27.35
C LYS A 567 -38.16 103.69 26.52
N SER A 568 -38.15 103.58 25.20
CA SER A 568 -38.84 104.52 24.32
C SER A 568 -40.37 104.37 24.40
N GLU A 569 -40.88 103.14 24.46
CA GLU A 569 -42.32 102.86 24.61
C GLU A 569 -42.88 103.40 25.93
N ARG A 570 -42.18 103.18 27.05
CA ARG A 570 -42.57 103.73 28.36
C ARG A 570 -42.59 105.26 28.38
N LYS A 571 -41.62 105.89 27.70
CA LYS A 571 -41.57 107.37 27.59
C LYS A 571 -42.71 107.90 26.73
N PHE A 572 -43.03 107.25 25.61
CA PHE A 572 -44.16 107.62 24.76
C PHE A 572 -45.47 107.58 25.56
N ARG A 573 -45.77 106.45 26.24
CA ARG A 573 -46.96 106.32 27.08
C ARG A 573 -47.08 107.40 28.15
N ALA A 574 -45.98 107.68 28.87
CA ALA A 574 -45.98 108.70 29.91
C ALA A 574 -46.31 110.11 29.38
N ILE A 575 -45.77 110.50 28.21
CA ILE A 575 -46.04 111.81 27.61
C ILE A 575 -47.44 111.85 26.98
N PHE A 576 -47.80 110.81 26.23
CA PHE A 576 -49.04 110.74 25.48
C PHE A 576 -50.26 110.86 26.41
N ASP A 577 -50.29 110.12 27.53
CA ASP A 577 -51.44 110.07 28.42
C ASP A 577 -51.48 111.15 29.52
N GLN A 578 -50.33 111.74 29.91
CA GLN A 578 -50.31 112.75 30.98
C GLN A 578 -50.53 114.20 30.51
N THR A 579 -50.64 114.43 29.20
CA THR A 579 -50.81 115.79 28.68
C THR A 579 -52.28 116.17 28.66
N PHE A 580 -52.66 117.32 29.25
CA PHE A 580 -54.04 117.86 29.24
C PHE A 580 -54.57 118.26 27.84
N GLN A 581 -53.83 117.99 26.78
CA GLN A 581 -54.23 118.25 25.40
C GLN A 581 -54.81 116.97 24.80
N PHE A 582 -55.82 117.11 23.95
CA PHE A 582 -56.34 115.99 23.19
C PHE A 582 -55.36 115.60 22.10
N MET A 583 -54.84 114.37 22.16
CA MET A 583 -53.89 113.85 21.19
C MET A 583 -54.44 112.55 20.62
N GLY A 584 -54.27 112.40 19.31
CA GLY A 584 -54.55 111.14 18.62
C GLY A 584 -53.54 110.92 17.51
N LEU A 585 -53.21 109.66 17.27
CA LEU A 585 -52.35 109.22 16.19
C LEU A 585 -53.22 108.58 15.11
N LEU A 586 -53.02 109.00 13.86
CA LEU A 586 -53.77 108.51 12.71
C LEU A 586 -52.84 107.87 11.68
N GLN A 587 -53.35 106.88 10.96
CA GLN A 587 -52.75 106.44 9.70
C GLN A 587 -52.96 107.50 8.60
N PRO A 588 -52.12 107.52 7.54
CA PRO A 588 -52.27 108.47 6.43
C PRO A 588 -53.62 108.43 5.71
N ASP A 589 -54.37 107.33 5.82
CA ASP A 589 -55.72 107.17 5.28
C ASP A 589 -56.82 107.78 6.18
N GLY A 590 -56.45 108.25 7.37
CA GLY A 590 -57.33 108.83 8.37
C GLY A 590 -57.90 107.87 9.41
N THR A 591 -57.44 106.62 9.44
CA THR A 591 -57.81 105.65 10.47
C THR A 591 -57.15 106.01 11.81
N LEU A 592 -57.93 106.09 12.89
CA LEU A 592 -57.41 106.40 14.23
C LEU A 592 -56.69 105.17 14.80
N ILE A 593 -55.38 105.28 15.05
CA ILE A 593 -54.56 104.24 15.67
C ILE A 593 -54.64 104.35 17.18
N GLU A 594 -54.61 105.57 17.70
CA GLU A 594 -54.53 105.79 19.12
C GLU A 594 -55.09 107.15 19.52
N ALA A 595 -55.70 107.24 20.69
CA ALA A 595 -56.10 108.50 21.31
C ALA A 595 -55.64 108.49 22.77
N ASN A 596 -55.13 109.61 23.25
CA ASN A 596 -54.64 109.69 24.63
C ASN A 596 -55.80 109.64 25.62
N GLN A 597 -55.50 109.18 26.83
CA GLN A 597 -56.51 108.99 27.85
C GLN A 597 -57.34 110.26 28.12
N THR A 598 -56.73 111.45 28.07
CA THR A 598 -57.45 112.72 28.25
C THR A 598 -58.53 112.96 27.18
N THR A 599 -58.32 112.57 25.93
CA THR A 599 -59.34 112.66 24.87
C THR A 599 -60.49 111.68 25.12
N LEU A 600 -60.15 110.46 25.51
CA LEU A 600 -61.10 109.38 25.78
C LEU A 600 -61.99 109.74 26.99
N ASP A 601 -61.39 110.25 28.07
CA ASP A 601 -62.09 110.69 29.28
C ASP A 601 -63.03 111.87 28.99
N PHE A 602 -62.58 112.86 28.20
CA PHE A 602 -63.42 114.01 27.83
C PHE A 602 -64.65 113.60 27.01
N ALA A 603 -64.49 112.67 26.07
CA ALA A 603 -65.58 112.18 25.24
C ALA A 603 -66.42 111.07 25.90
N GLY A 604 -65.97 110.50 27.03
CA GLY A 604 -66.63 109.40 27.71
C GLY A 604 -66.58 108.06 26.95
N LEU A 605 -65.51 107.82 26.19
CA LEU A 605 -65.34 106.64 25.31
C LEU A 605 -64.18 105.76 25.76
N VAL A 606 -64.20 104.48 25.38
CA VAL A 606 -63.03 103.60 25.49
C VAL A 606 -62.30 103.58 24.15
N LEU A 607 -60.97 103.40 24.15
CA LEU A 607 -60.16 103.39 22.94
C LEU A 607 -60.72 102.43 21.87
N ASP A 608 -61.17 101.25 22.28
CA ASP A 608 -61.76 100.22 21.40
C ASP A 608 -63.00 100.71 20.63
N ASP A 609 -63.72 101.73 21.12
CA ASP A 609 -64.88 102.29 20.44
C ASP A 609 -64.49 103.14 19.23
N VAL A 610 -63.26 103.65 19.17
CA VAL A 610 -62.80 104.62 18.18
C VAL A 610 -61.56 104.18 17.39
N VAL A 611 -60.78 103.24 17.92
CA VAL A 611 -59.60 102.68 17.26
C VAL A 611 -59.98 101.91 16.00
N ASP A 612 -59.08 101.92 15.01
CA ASP A 612 -59.24 101.31 13.69
C ASP A 612 -60.49 101.78 12.90
N LYS A 613 -61.10 102.89 13.34
CA LYS A 613 -62.19 103.56 12.64
C LYS A 613 -61.69 104.87 12.04
N PRO A 614 -62.27 105.32 10.91
CA PRO A 614 -61.91 106.61 10.36
C PRO A 614 -62.18 107.74 11.36
N PHE A 615 -61.21 108.63 11.57
CA PHE A 615 -61.26 109.66 12.61
C PHE A 615 -62.48 110.57 12.51
N TRP A 616 -62.93 110.90 11.29
CA TRP A 616 -64.16 111.68 11.08
C TRP A 616 -65.46 110.94 11.42
N LYS A 617 -65.40 109.64 11.73
CA LYS A 617 -66.53 108.86 12.27
C LYS A 617 -66.50 108.76 13.80
N ALA A 618 -65.49 109.32 14.46
CA ALA A 618 -65.42 109.28 15.91
C ALA A 618 -66.64 109.99 16.53
N PRO A 619 -67.24 109.43 17.59
CA PRO A 619 -68.51 109.95 18.15
C PRO A 619 -68.42 111.40 18.64
N TRP A 620 -67.25 111.84 19.10
CA TRP A 620 -67.01 113.20 19.60
C TRP A 620 -67.13 114.30 18.54
N TRP A 621 -67.25 113.98 17.25
CA TRP A 621 -67.56 114.96 16.19
C TRP A 621 -69.05 115.15 15.93
N GLY A 622 -69.91 114.31 16.52
CA GLY A 622 -71.34 114.31 16.27
C GLY A 622 -71.71 113.96 14.81
N ASN A 623 -72.91 114.39 14.40
CA ASN A 623 -73.47 114.10 13.07
C ASN A 623 -73.30 115.22 12.04
N SER A 624 -72.46 116.24 12.28
CA SER A 624 -72.24 117.33 11.33
C SER A 624 -71.55 116.84 10.04
N PRO A 625 -72.19 116.93 8.86
CA PRO A 625 -71.57 116.57 7.57
C PRO A 625 -70.40 117.50 7.19
N GLU A 626 -70.44 118.74 7.67
CA GLU A 626 -69.45 119.79 7.40
C GLU A 626 -68.12 119.46 8.07
N ILE A 627 -68.14 119.10 9.36
CA ILE A 627 -66.95 118.69 10.13
C ILE A 627 -66.30 117.46 9.48
N LYS A 628 -67.10 116.46 9.07
CA LYS A 628 -66.57 115.23 8.44
C LYS A 628 -65.86 115.52 7.12
N THR A 629 -66.38 116.45 6.34
CA THR A 629 -65.77 116.86 5.06
C THR A 629 -64.49 117.64 5.29
N CYS A 630 -64.50 118.56 6.28
CA CYS A 630 -63.32 119.30 6.71
C CYS A 630 -62.19 118.37 7.18
N LEU A 631 -62.49 117.43 8.09
CA LEU A 631 -61.52 116.46 8.61
C LEU A 631 -60.92 115.56 7.51
N LYS A 632 -61.72 115.08 6.56
CA LYS A 632 -61.21 114.31 5.42
C LYS A 632 -60.23 115.11 4.57
N SER A 633 -60.52 116.39 4.31
CA SER A 633 -59.61 117.27 3.59
C SER A 633 -58.34 117.55 4.38
N ALA A 634 -58.48 117.79 5.70
CA ALA A 634 -57.36 118.02 6.62
C ALA A 634 -56.40 116.84 6.63
N ILE A 635 -56.92 115.63 6.78
CA ILE A 635 -56.14 114.40 6.80
C ILE A 635 -55.47 114.15 5.44
N ALA A 636 -56.16 114.40 4.33
CA ALA A 636 -55.57 114.24 3.00
C ALA A 636 -54.42 115.22 2.72
N GLN A 637 -54.45 116.42 3.30
CA GLN A 637 -53.33 117.38 3.27
C GLN A 637 -52.20 116.96 4.23
N ALA A 638 -52.54 116.56 5.45
CA ALA A 638 -51.58 116.05 6.44
C ALA A 638 -50.84 114.81 5.94
N ALA A 639 -51.52 113.92 5.22
CA ALA A 639 -50.92 112.74 4.58
C ALA A 639 -49.89 113.08 3.49
N LYS A 640 -49.94 114.30 2.92
CA LYS A 640 -48.93 114.82 1.99
C LYS A 640 -47.77 115.53 2.71
N GLY A 641 -47.78 115.55 4.05
CA GLY A 641 -46.77 116.19 4.89
C GLY A 641 -47.05 117.66 5.22
N GLU A 642 -48.23 118.20 4.87
CA GLU A 642 -48.61 119.57 5.21
C GLU A 642 -49.12 119.67 6.65
N PHE A 643 -48.71 120.69 7.40
CA PHE A 643 -49.28 120.97 8.72
C PHE A 643 -50.63 121.68 8.56
N VAL A 644 -51.69 121.10 9.12
CA VAL A 644 -53.05 121.63 8.96
C VAL A 644 -53.66 121.95 10.32
N ARG A 645 -54.32 123.11 10.41
CA ARG A 645 -54.98 123.60 11.62
C ARG A 645 -56.39 124.07 11.30
N TYR A 646 -57.35 123.58 12.08
CA TYR A 646 -58.75 123.98 12.00
C TYR A 646 -59.29 124.19 13.42
N GLU A 647 -60.29 125.05 13.53
CA GLU A 647 -61.14 125.15 14.72
C GLU A 647 -62.41 124.36 14.43
N LEU A 648 -62.67 123.37 15.28
CA LEU A 648 -63.81 122.46 15.16
C LEU A 648 -64.40 122.28 16.56
N ASP A 649 -65.72 122.25 16.62
CA ASP A 649 -66.43 121.95 17.87
C ASP A 649 -66.41 120.43 18.12
N MET A 650 -66.02 120.06 19.34
CA MET A 650 -65.99 118.67 19.81
C MET A 650 -67.03 118.49 20.92
N LEU A 651 -67.77 117.38 20.86
CA LEU A 651 -68.73 116.98 21.88
C LEU A 651 -68.01 116.28 23.03
N GLY A 652 -68.25 116.77 24.25
CA GLY A 652 -67.84 116.11 25.49
C GLY A 652 -68.94 115.17 26.02
N ALA A 653 -68.60 114.29 26.95
CA ALA A 653 -69.51 113.27 27.50
C ALA A 653 -70.81 113.83 28.12
N ASP A 654 -70.79 115.09 28.58
CA ASP A 654 -71.88 115.74 29.31
C ASP A 654 -72.79 116.65 28.44
N ASN A 655 -72.72 116.59 27.10
CA ASN A 655 -73.54 117.44 26.20
C ASN A 655 -74.03 116.76 24.92
#